data_AF-K1PMM1-F1
#
_entry.id   AF-K1PMM1-F1
#
_cell.length_a   1.000
_cell.length_b   1.000
_cell.length_c   1.000
_cell.angle_alpha   90.00
_cell.angle_beta   90.00
_cell.angle_gamma   90.00
#
_symmetry.space_group_name_H-M   'P 1'
#
loop_
_entity.id
_entity.type
_entity.pdbx_description
1 polymer ?
#
loop_
_entity_poly.entity_id
_entity_poly.type
_entity_poly.pdbx_seq_one_letter_code
_entity_poly.pdbx_strand_id
1 'polypeptide(L)'
;MSAQVENTGVKHAVERLLELADRMRLIDFGFNDKDINNIDRIIEAIHELDEARRKMHDRLETETIHASILRHKLQFLPAQIREEIKAAVLSARQLNASAQNEMQDKLDSIQRSMTDLADHQHELERENAKLHPERELIRQKHEEIISQLNERMAEKANMQIILNETRDKVRQTNQSIVDLEDGILQLKEDLIQERTEARQEKKKLKRAVTDTSDMTKEQKQINVDKKKELDVIHERMMESEGKLEALRKSLRRYETSKAKLEGQERQLNAQLAKQLKMNEEMRRKGTAIINEDMKLQKEFEDNEKQLLKKLKRLETETSKENAKNAELEGRKLELRIDLEEKQRVREDDAIRVREYDDELQGEKKALALKAEEMGRMQSENVEMSDQIQSLEESHKAVLAQLNKQIEGFREQLAKERKDSSEEGSRASSNMSRPTDSDSQSLIEFNPRPPSQRHNLFKKKAPTSASSTASSSEISDSPEPEGMEVQERKNSVQKDVEDYKLETQRFLNEMNQKIREGKAAHMELTNEGTKLQKELKEEEEVIKDLDTNLKKAQSRYTMMYESMQGKVDKTEKEINTFETQIEEKKKLIEERTPIFEELEKVFEERTNAYNAMKKNIAMMRQKKSQLDENIRKTREEKQKMEIPKKQLKEDLKRKREETMYQLKRQGDDRQKLEQEIFTAGCKLRTIMEENQKLEDGCQKLAEEILDLRKQMEEDAGLKQKLDEELEAVKVGLVKSWQTDQELNELFTAKDQIVVEGFSELLHQTEEREVRINKITKRLNEELMYLSKFLENLATRRPQHTPPPSRKSGSRASSRRTEDGRASRISQSALHSKLQDVDITSAPPSRINTRPPTRADSKMAKTVTIVDEPEVKES
;
A
#
# COMPACT_ATOMS: atom_id res chain seq x y z
N MET A 1 137.31 108.43 -95.82
CA MET A 1 138.68 108.91 -96.13
C MET A 1 138.67 109.51 -97.52
N SER A 2 138.68 110.84 -97.61
CA SER A 2 139.16 111.58 -98.77
C SER A 2 139.67 112.94 -98.28
N ALA A 3 140.53 113.61 -99.05
CA ALA A 3 141.31 114.74 -98.55
C ALA A 3 140.51 116.06 -98.51
N GLN A 4 140.76 116.87 -97.47
CA GLN A 4 140.37 118.28 -97.46
C GLN A 4 141.18 119.05 -98.51
N VAL A 5 140.66 119.14 -99.73
CA VAL A 5 141.12 120.15 -100.69
C VAL A 5 140.48 121.49 -100.30
N GLU A 6 141.09 122.17 -99.32
CA GLU A 6 140.87 123.61 -99.15
C GLU A 6 141.22 124.29 -100.48
N ASN A 7 140.25 124.95 -101.11
CA ASN A 7 140.48 125.62 -102.37
C ASN A 7 141.24 126.93 -102.11
N THR A 8 142.58 126.82 -102.08
CA THR A 8 143.49 127.93 -101.77
C THR A 8 143.29 129.14 -102.67
N GLY A 9 142.83 128.95 -103.91
CA GLY A 9 142.47 130.03 -104.83
C GLY A 9 141.31 130.91 -104.31
N VAL A 10 140.36 130.35 -103.55
CA VAL A 10 139.26 131.12 -102.95
C VAL A 10 139.76 131.95 -101.77
N LYS A 11 140.60 131.38 -100.89
CA LYS A 11 141.26 132.14 -99.81
C LYS A 11 142.12 133.29 -100.37
N HIS A 12 142.99 133.01 -101.34
CA HIS A 12 143.85 134.03 -101.97
C HIS A 12 143.05 135.12 -102.70
N ALA A 13 141.88 134.79 -103.25
CA ALA A 13 140.98 135.79 -103.86
C ALA A 13 140.39 136.72 -102.80
N VAL A 14 139.89 136.18 -101.69
CA VAL A 14 139.38 136.96 -100.55
C VAL A 14 140.49 137.80 -99.92
N GLU A 15 141.65 137.22 -99.63
CA GLU A 15 142.80 137.92 -99.04
C GLU A 15 143.25 139.12 -99.89
N ARG A 16 143.30 138.98 -101.22
CA ARG A 16 143.63 140.10 -102.13
C ARG A 16 142.51 141.13 -102.27
N LEU A 17 141.25 140.74 -102.11
CA LEU A 17 140.13 141.68 -102.07
C LEU A 17 140.12 142.47 -100.75
N LEU A 18 140.50 141.84 -99.63
CA LEU A 18 140.70 142.50 -98.34
C LEU A 18 141.88 143.48 -98.39
N GLU A 19 143.06 143.08 -98.91
CA GLU A 19 144.18 144.00 -99.13
C GLU A 19 143.80 145.20 -100.02
N LEU A 20 142.92 145.00 -101.00
CA LEU A 20 142.43 146.06 -101.87
C LEU A 20 141.46 146.98 -101.13
N ALA A 21 140.51 146.44 -100.37
CA ALA A 21 139.57 147.20 -99.56
C ALA A 21 140.28 148.06 -98.50
N ASP A 22 141.26 147.50 -97.77
CA ASP A 22 142.04 148.22 -96.77
C ASP A 22 142.90 149.34 -97.40
N ARG A 23 143.48 149.12 -98.58
CA ARG A 23 144.19 150.18 -99.32
C ARG A 23 143.25 151.29 -99.80
N MET A 24 142.02 150.95 -100.21
CA MET A 24 141.02 151.95 -100.62
C MET A 24 140.45 152.76 -99.45
N ARG A 25 140.59 152.29 -98.20
CA ARG A 25 140.19 153.01 -96.98
C ARG A 25 141.22 154.05 -96.50
N LEU A 26 142.38 154.18 -97.14
CA LEU A 26 143.41 155.16 -96.78
C LEU A 26 143.23 156.51 -97.51
N ILE A 27 143.38 157.60 -96.75
CA ILE A 27 142.88 158.95 -97.10
C ILE A 27 143.57 159.57 -98.32
N ASP A 28 144.80 159.16 -98.65
CA ASP A 28 145.59 159.73 -99.76
C ASP A 28 144.99 159.51 -101.17
N PHE A 29 144.00 158.63 -101.32
CA PHE A 29 143.48 158.21 -102.64
C PHE A 29 142.03 158.63 -102.97
N GLY A 30 141.28 159.22 -102.03
CA GLY A 30 140.01 159.88 -102.31
C GLY A 30 138.87 159.00 -102.86
N PHE A 31 138.86 157.70 -102.58
CA PHE A 31 137.78 156.79 -102.98
C PHE A 31 136.48 157.04 -102.18
N ASN A 32 135.33 156.66 -102.76
CA ASN A 32 134.03 156.74 -102.09
C ASN A 32 133.69 155.41 -101.40
N ASP A 33 133.01 155.48 -100.24
CA ASP A 33 132.60 154.31 -99.45
C ASP A 33 131.81 153.24 -100.23
N LYS A 34 131.10 153.64 -101.30
CA LYS A 34 130.34 152.73 -102.16
C LYS A 34 131.22 151.68 -102.83
N ASP A 35 132.41 152.07 -103.28
CA ASP A 35 133.29 151.19 -104.05
C ASP A 35 133.98 150.17 -103.12
N ILE A 36 134.27 150.59 -101.89
CA ILE A 36 134.77 149.75 -100.80
C ILE A 36 133.69 148.72 -100.40
N ASN A 37 132.45 149.19 -100.16
CA ASN A 37 131.30 148.33 -99.79
C ASN A 37 130.96 147.32 -100.91
N ASN A 38 131.21 147.64 -102.17
CA ASN A 38 131.07 146.70 -103.29
C ASN A 38 132.11 145.56 -103.21
N ILE A 39 133.35 145.83 -102.77
CA ILE A 39 134.37 144.80 -102.57
C ILE A 39 134.02 143.91 -101.37
N ASP A 40 133.61 144.51 -100.25
CA ASP A 40 133.16 143.79 -99.05
C ASP A 40 132.02 142.79 -99.40
N ARG A 41 131.03 143.21 -100.21
CA ARG A 41 129.94 142.34 -100.70
C ARG A 41 130.39 141.23 -101.64
N ILE A 42 131.44 141.44 -102.45
CA ILE A 42 132.02 140.38 -103.29
C ILE A 42 132.72 139.34 -102.42
N ILE A 43 133.37 139.76 -101.34
CA ILE A 43 133.96 138.86 -100.34
C ILE A 43 132.87 138.02 -99.65
N GLU A 44 131.78 138.65 -99.19
CA GLU A 44 130.64 137.94 -98.60
C GLU A 44 130.04 136.91 -99.56
N ALA A 45 129.76 137.29 -100.81
CA ALA A 45 129.20 136.38 -101.82
C ALA A 45 130.14 135.21 -102.17
N ILE A 46 131.46 135.42 -102.14
CA ILE A 46 132.45 134.34 -102.32
C ILE A 46 132.46 133.39 -101.12
N HIS A 47 132.30 133.90 -99.89
CA HIS A 47 132.18 133.08 -98.69
C HIS A 47 130.90 132.25 -98.68
N GLU A 48 129.74 132.83 -98.98
CA GLU A 48 128.47 132.10 -99.10
C GLU A 48 128.55 130.96 -100.12
N LEU A 49 129.23 131.20 -101.25
CA LEU A 49 129.39 130.21 -102.32
C LEU A 49 130.27 129.02 -101.90
N ASP A 50 131.38 129.25 -101.17
CA ASP A 50 132.20 128.13 -100.66
C ASP A 50 131.50 127.39 -99.51
N GLU A 51 130.73 128.06 -98.66
CA GLU A 51 129.95 127.40 -97.61
C GLU A 51 128.82 126.54 -98.21
N ALA A 52 128.11 127.04 -99.24
CA ALA A 52 127.14 126.26 -100.00
C ALA A 52 127.78 125.04 -100.68
N ARG A 53 128.99 125.20 -101.25
CA ARG A 53 129.77 124.10 -101.84
C ARG A 53 130.11 123.02 -100.81
N ARG A 54 130.56 123.41 -99.61
CA ARG A 54 130.85 122.47 -98.50
C ARG A 54 129.60 121.68 -98.10
N LYS A 55 128.50 122.39 -97.79
CA LYS A 55 127.20 121.77 -97.45
C LYS A 55 126.68 120.82 -98.52
N MET A 56 126.95 121.07 -99.81
CA MET A 56 126.59 120.16 -100.89
C MET A 56 127.47 118.89 -100.91
N HIS A 57 128.79 119.02 -100.68
CA HIS A 57 129.68 117.86 -100.56
C HIS A 57 129.34 116.99 -99.34
N ASP A 58 129.08 117.59 -98.18
CA ASP A 58 128.73 116.85 -96.95
C ASP A 58 127.43 116.03 -97.16
N ARG A 59 126.45 116.59 -97.86
CA ARG A 59 125.23 115.87 -98.27
C ARG A 59 125.51 114.76 -99.28
N LEU A 60 126.38 114.99 -100.26
CA LEU A 60 126.75 113.96 -101.24
C LEU A 60 127.54 112.79 -100.62
N GLU A 61 128.45 113.04 -99.67
CA GLU A 61 129.16 111.96 -98.96
C GLU A 61 128.19 111.18 -98.06
N THR A 62 127.32 111.85 -97.31
CA THR A 62 126.32 111.18 -96.46
C THR A 62 125.31 110.35 -97.27
N GLU A 63 124.78 110.86 -98.38
CA GLU A 63 123.92 110.08 -99.30
C GLU A 63 124.67 108.89 -99.94
N THR A 64 125.94 109.08 -100.32
CA THR A 64 126.77 108.00 -100.90
C THR A 64 127.01 106.87 -99.87
N ILE A 65 127.25 107.22 -98.61
CA ILE A 65 127.39 106.26 -97.51
C ILE A 65 126.06 105.52 -97.26
N HIS A 66 124.93 106.23 -97.20
CA HIS A 66 123.61 105.61 -97.03
C HIS A 66 123.26 104.68 -98.20
N ALA A 67 123.52 105.09 -99.44
CA ALA A 67 123.33 104.26 -100.63
C ALA A 67 124.23 103.01 -100.62
N SER A 68 125.47 103.11 -100.11
CA SER A 68 126.37 101.97 -99.94
C SER A 68 125.86 100.98 -98.89
N ILE A 69 125.48 101.47 -97.71
CA ILE A 69 124.87 100.66 -96.64
C ILE A 69 123.58 99.98 -97.12
N LEU A 70 122.75 100.69 -97.88
CA LEU A 70 121.49 100.16 -98.41
C LEU A 70 121.73 99.07 -99.46
N ARG A 71 122.71 99.25 -100.38
CA ARG A 71 123.11 98.21 -101.34
C ARG A 71 123.65 96.96 -100.63
N HIS A 72 124.50 97.13 -99.62
CA HIS A 72 124.99 96.01 -98.80
C HIS A 72 123.83 95.27 -98.12
N LYS A 73 122.92 96.00 -97.45
CA LYS A 73 121.73 95.39 -96.83
C LYS A 73 120.88 94.63 -97.85
N LEU A 74 120.59 95.23 -99.01
CA LEU A 74 119.81 94.58 -100.08
C LEU A 74 120.49 93.33 -100.66
N GLN A 75 121.82 93.30 -100.74
CA GLN A 75 122.57 92.15 -101.24
C GLN A 75 122.54 90.96 -100.27
N PHE A 76 122.58 91.21 -98.95
CA PHE A 76 122.70 90.14 -97.94
C PHE A 76 121.37 89.74 -97.27
N LEU A 77 120.34 90.62 -97.23
CA LEU A 77 119.02 90.30 -96.66
C LEU A 77 118.43 88.97 -97.19
N PRO A 78 118.43 88.70 -98.52
CA PRO A 78 117.83 87.47 -99.05
C PRO A 78 118.56 86.19 -98.61
N ALA A 79 119.83 86.28 -98.21
CA ALA A 79 120.56 85.16 -97.63
C ALA A 79 120.20 84.98 -96.15
N GLN A 80 120.20 86.07 -95.38
CA GLN A 80 119.85 86.06 -93.96
C GLN A 80 118.43 85.52 -93.73
N ILE A 81 117.44 86.03 -94.47
CA ILE A 81 116.04 85.59 -94.41
C ILE A 81 115.90 84.10 -94.75
N ARG A 82 116.70 83.56 -95.69
CA ARG A 82 116.66 82.12 -96.02
C ARG A 82 117.22 81.24 -94.92
N GLU A 83 118.30 81.64 -94.25
CA GLU A 83 118.83 80.87 -93.10
C GLU A 83 117.92 81.00 -91.87
N GLU A 84 117.30 82.15 -91.64
CA GLU A 84 116.31 82.34 -90.58
C GLU A 84 115.05 81.47 -90.81
N ILE A 85 114.51 81.44 -92.04
CA ILE A 85 113.41 80.54 -92.42
C ILE A 85 113.81 79.07 -92.26
N LYS A 86 115.02 78.67 -92.68
CA LYS A 86 115.52 77.29 -92.46
C LYS A 86 115.59 76.96 -90.97
N ALA A 87 116.14 77.84 -90.15
CA ALA A 87 116.25 77.65 -88.71
C ALA A 87 114.86 77.52 -88.05
N ALA A 88 113.91 78.37 -88.44
CA ALA A 88 112.52 78.29 -87.98
C ALA A 88 111.84 76.97 -88.42
N VAL A 89 112.03 76.53 -89.67
CA VAL A 89 111.48 75.27 -90.18
C VAL A 89 112.12 74.04 -89.53
N LEU A 90 113.43 74.07 -89.25
CA LEU A 90 114.11 73.00 -88.53
C LEU A 90 113.66 72.95 -87.06
N SER A 91 113.54 74.09 -86.40
CA SER A 91 113.01 74.20 -85.03
C SER A 91 111.57 73.68 -84.96
N ALA A 92 110.69 74.08 -85.88
CA ALA A 92 109.31 73.59 -85.95
C ALA A 92 109.23 72.09 -86.25
N ARG A 93 110.11 71.54 -87.12
CA ARG A 93 110.20 70.09 -87.36
C ARG A 93 110.68 69.33 -86.13
N GLN A 94 111.69 69.86 -85.43
CA GLN A 94 112.22 69.25 -84.21
C GLN A 94 111.20 69.30 -83.07
N LEU A 95 110.48 70.41 -82.90
CA LEU A 95 109.40 70.56 -81.92
C LEU A 95 108.23 69.62 -82.23
N ASN A 96 107.82 69.51 -83.51
CA ASN A 96 106.80 68.54 -83.92
C ASN A 96 107.25 67.09 -83.69
N ALA A 97 108.51 66.74 -83.98
CA ALA A 97 109.05 65.40 -83.73
C ALA A 97 109.11 65.09 -82.23
N SER A 98 109.56 66.03 -81.39
CA SER A 98 109.52 65.89 -79.93
C SER A 98 108.10 65.73 -79.41
N ALA A 99 107.13 66.51 -79.91
CA ALA A 99 105.72 66.39 -79.52
C ALA A 99 105.09 65.06 -80.00
N GLN A 100 105.47 64.56 -81.18
CA GLN A 100 105.05 63.23 -81.65
C GLN A 100 105.62 62.12 -80.77
N ASN A 101 106.90 62.20 -80.39
CA ASN A 101 107.52 61.25 -79.47
C ASN A 101 106.87 61.32 -78.08
N GLU A 102 106.65 62.52 -77.52
CA GLU A 102 105.99 62.69 -76.22
C GLU A 102 104.55 62.14 -76.22
N MET A 103 103.83 62.28 -77.35
CA MET A 103 102.51 61.66 -77.53
C MET A 103 102.59 60.14 -77.68
N GLN A 104 103.62 59.61 -78.35
CA GLN A 104 103.84 58.17 -78.46
C GLN A 104 104.22 57.56 -77.10
N ASP A 105 105.14 58.17 -76.34
CA ASP A 105 105.52 57.75 -74.99
C ASP A 105 104.30 57.74 -74.04
N LYS A 106 103.40 58.72 -74.18
CA LYS A 106 102.12 58.74 -73.44
C LYS A 106 101.16 57.64 -73.88
N LEU A 107 101.04 57.37 -75.19
CA LEU A 107 100.21 56.27 -75.70
C LEU A 107 100.75 54.92 -75.24
N ASP A 108 102.05 54.68 -75.35
CA ASP A 108 102.76 53.50 -74.84
C ASP A 108 102.56 53.33 -73.33
N SER A 109 102.66 54.41 -72.55
CA SER A 109 102.43 54.40 -71.11
C SER A 109 100.98 54.07 -70.74
N ILE A 110 100.01 54.68 -71.43
CA ILE A 110 98.57 54.37 -71.27
C ILE A 110 98.29 52.93 -71.69
N GLN A 111 98.91 52.43 -72.77
CA GLN A 111 98.71 51.08 -73.26
C GLN A 111 99.28 50.02 -72.30
N ARG A 112 100.45 50.28 -71.69
CA ARG A 112 100.99 49.44 -70.59
C ARG A 112 100.08 49.47 -69.38
N SER A 113 99.65 50.66 -68.93
CA SER A 113 98.67 50.77 -67.84
C SER A 113 97.34 50.07 -68.15
N MET A 114 96.94 49.99 -69.42
CA MET A 114 95.73 49.30 -69.86
C MET A 114 95.90 47.77 -69.86
N THR A 115 97.07 47.25 -70.25
CA THR A 115 97.38 45.82 -70.09
C THR A 115 97.48 45.43 -68.62
N ASP A 116 98.19 46.21 -67.80
CA ASP A 116 98.35 45.95 -66.37
C ASP A 116 97.00 45.93 -65.63
N LEU A 117 96.08 46.84 -65.99
CA LEU A 117 94.71 46.86 -65.46
C LEU A 117 93.85 45.70 -65.98
N ALA A 118 94.02 45.25 -67.22
CA ALA A 118 93.30 44.11 -67.78
C ALA A 118 93.76 42.78 -67.15
N ASP A 119 95.07 42.60 -66.97
CA ASP A 119 95.62 41.42 -66.28
C ASP A 119 95.20 41.39 -64.80
N HIS A 120 95.19 42.55 -64.12
CA HIS A 120 94.68 42.64 -62.76
C HIS A 120 93.16 42.39 -62.68
N GLN A 121 92.36 42.87 -63.64
CA GLN A 121 90.95 42.52 -63.74
C GLN A 121 90.77 41.00 -63.90
N HIS A 122 91.51 40.36 -64.81
CA HIS A 122 91.45 38.91 -64.99
C HIS A 122 91.93 38.12 -63.77
N GLU A 123 92.83 38.67 -62.96
CA GLU A 123 93.22 38.08 -61.67
C GLU A 123 92.08 38.19 -60.64
N LEU A 124 91.47 39.36 -60.48
CA LEU A 124 90.30 39.55 -59.62
C LEU A 124 89.10 38.70 -60.07
N GLU A 125 88.89 38.51 -61.37
CA GLU A 125 87.89 37.58 -61.92
C GLU A 125 88.19 36.14 -61.53
N ARG A 126 89.45 35.71 -61.64
CA ARG A 126 89.93 34.37 -61.22
C ARG A 126 89.81 34.16 -59.70
N GLU A 127 89.99 35.19 -58.88
CA GLU A 127 89.79 35.11 -57.43
C GLU A 127 88.31 35.06 -57.07
N ASN A 128 87.48 35.96 -57.61
CA ASN A 128 86.03 35.93 -57.39
C ASN A 128 85.40 34.59 -57.83
N ALA A 129 85.86 34.01 -58.94
CA ALA A 129 85.43 32.68 -59.40
C ALA A 129 85.74 31.54 -58.41
N LYS A 130 86.74 31.68 -57.53
CA LYS A 130 87.04 30.75 -56.43
C LYS A 130 86.25 31.08 -55.16
N LEU A 131 86.17 32.36 -54.80
CA LEU A 131 85.50 32.83 -53.59
C LEU A 131 83.97 32.65 -53.65
N HIS A 132 83.36 32.71 -54.83
CA HIS A 132 81.92 32.48 -55.01
C HIS A 132 81.46 31.07 -54.56
N PRO A 133 82.02 29.95 -55.08
CA PRO A 133 81.65 28.61 -54.62
C PRO A 133 82.04 28.34 -53.15
N GLU A 134 83.12 28.91 -52.64
CA GLU A 134 83.45 28.82 -51.21
C GLU A 134 82.40 29.52 -50.33
N ARG A 135 81.99 30.75 -50.69
CA ARG A 135 80.92 31.48 -50.00
C ARG A 135 79.58 30.74 -50.07
N GLU A 136 79.28 30.13 -51.21
CA GLU A 136 78.06 29.34 -51.41
C GLU A 136 78.06 28.07 -50.55
N LEU A 137 79.18 27.33 -50.51
CA LEU A 137 79.37 26.16 -49.64
C LEU A 137 79.26 26.53 -48.16
N ILE A 138 79.78 27.69 -47.76
CA ILE A 138 79.63 28.21 -46.39
C ILE A 138 78.16 28.57 -46.10
N ARG A 139 77.44 29.19 -47.06
CA ARG A 139 76.02 29.50 -46.90
C ARG A 139 75.18 28.23 -46.74
N GLN A 140 75.40 27.23 -47.59
CA GLN A 140 74.69 25.94 -47.53
C GLN A 140 74.94 25.22 -46.19
N LYS A 141 76.19 25.17 -45.72
CA LYS A 141 76.52 24.64 -44.37
C LYS A 141 75.85 25.43 -43.25
N HIS A 142 75.72 26.75 -43.39
CA HIS A 142 75.06 27.58 -42.39
C HIS A 142 73.53 27.37 -42.37
N GLU A 143 72.91 27.28 -43.55
CA GLU A 143 71.50 26.91 -43.73
C GLU A 143 71.20 25.51 -43.19
N GLU A 144 72.09 24.54 -43.41
CA GLU A 144 72.00 23.20 -42.82
C GLU A 144 72.08 23.23 -41.29
N ILE A 145 73.06 23.95 -40.72
CA ILE A 145 73.21 24.10 -39.26
C ILE A 145 71.98 24.79 -38.64
N ILE A 146 71.42 25.81 -39.31
CA ILE A 146 70.18 26.47 -38.88
C ILE A 146 69.00 25.48 -38.92
N SER A 147 68.88 24.67 -39.98
CA SER A 147 67.83 23.65 -40.10
C SER A 147 67.94 22.59 -39.00
N GLN A 148 69.13 22.03 -38.76
CA GLN A 148 69.37 21.08 -37.66
C GLN A 148 69.11 21.69 -36.27
N LEU A 149 69.38 22.99 -36.09
CA LEU A 149 69.10 23.71 -34.85
C LEU A 149 67.59 23.92 -34.66
N ASN A 150 66.87 24.31 -35.72
CA ASN A 150 65.43 24.49 -35.71
C ASN A 150 64.68 23.16 -35.47
N GLU A 151 65.14 22.08 -36.10
CA GLU A 151 64.66 20.72 -35.87
C GLU A 151 64.82 20.33 -34.39
N ARG A 152 66.03 20.43 -33.82
CA ARG A 152 66.27 20.15 -32.39
C ARG A 152 65.50 21.05 -31.44
N MET A 153 65.24 22.30 -31.82
CA MET A 153 64.39 23.21 -31.04
C MET A 153 62.92 22.80 -31.09
N ALA A 154 62.42 22.33 -32.23
CA ALA A 154 61.09 21.76 -32.39
C ALA A 154 60.93 20.42 -31.63
N GLU A 155 61.92 19.52 -31.73
CA GLU A 155 61.99 18.28 -30.93
C GLU A 155 61.94 18.59 -29.43
N LYS A 156 62.76 19.54 -28.96
CA LYS A 156 62.81 19.97 -27.56
C LYS A 156 61.48 20.58 -27.11
N ALA A 157 60.84 21.40 -27.94
CA ALA A 157 59.52 21.97 -27.64
C ALA A 157 58.44 20.88 -27.57
N ASN A 158 58.40 19.96 -28.54
CA ASN A 158 57.47 18.83 -28.58
C ASN A 158 57.66 17.91 -27.36
N MET A 159 58.91 17.54 -27.04
CA MET A 159 59.23 16.74 -25.87
C MET A 159 58.89 17.45 -24.55
N GLN A 160 59.00 18.79 -24.49
CA GLN A 160 58.54 19.58 -23.34
C GLN A 160 57.01 19.63 -23.23
N ILE A 161 56.28 19.64 -24.35
CA ILE A 161 54.81 19.52 -24.38
C ILE A 161 54.40 18.13 -23.88
N ILE A 162 54.99 17.06 -24.41
CA ILE A 162 54.73 15.67 -23.99
C ILE A 162 55.07 15.47 -22.49
N LEU A 163 56.16 16.08 -22.00
CA LEU A 163 56.53 16.05 -20.58
C LEU A 163 55.51 16.77 -19.69
N ASN A 164 54.99 17.92 -20.13
CA ASN A 164 53.94 18.65 -19.41
C ASN A 164 52.61 17.88 -19.43
N GLU A 165 52.20 17.37 -20.58
CA GLU A 165 51.00 16.53 -20.72
C GLU A 165 51.07 15.28 -19.84
N THR A 166 52.20 14.56 -19.82
CA THR A 166 52.36 13.36 -19.01
C THR A 166 52.39 13.69 -17.52
N ARG A 167 53.06 14.77 -17.10
CA ARG A 167 53.00 15.28 -15.72
C ARG A 167 51.57 15.62 -15.28
N ASP A 168 50.81 16.29 -16.13
CA ASP A 168 49.47 16.77 -15.78
C ASP A 168 48.42 15.64 -15.88
N LYS A 169 48.62 14.64 -16.76
CA LYS A 169 47.92 13.33 -16.71
C LYS A 169 48.21 12.58 -15.42
N VAL A 170 49.47 12.52 -14.97
CA VAL A 170 49.86 11.91 -13.67
C VAL A 170 49.21 12.64 -12.49
N ARG A 171 49.14 13.98 -12.52
CA ARG A 171 48.40 14.75 -11.51
C ARG A 171 46.91 14.42 -11.51
N GLN A 172 46.28 14.31 -12.68
CA GLN A 172 44.88 13.94 -12.80
C GLN A 172 44.60 12.52 -12.27
N THR A 173 45.47 11.54 -12.57
CA THR A 173 45.33 10.19 -12.01
C THR A 173 45.56 10.16 -10.51
N ASN A 174 46.51 10.95 -9.98
CA ASN A 174 46.75 11.02 -8.54
C ASN A 174 45.57 11.66 -7.80
N GLN A 175 44.96 12.72 -8.35
CA GLN A 175 43.73 13.28 -7.80
C GLN A 175 42.59 12.24 -7.84
N SER A 176 42.42 11.55 -8.97
CA SER A 176 41.41 10.48 -9.10
C SER A 176 41.64 9.32 -8.13
N ILE A 177 42.88 9.04 -7.73
CA ILE A 177 43.20 8.07 -6.68
C ILE A 177 42.76 8.60 -5.31
N VAL A 178 43.08 9.85 -4.96
CA VAL A 178 42.64 10.47 -3.69
C VAL A 178 41.11 10.52 -3.61
N ASP A 179 40.42 10.96 -4.67
CA ASP A 179 38.95 11.02 -4.72
C ASP A 179 38.32 9.62 -4.52
N LEU A 180 38.96 8.56 -5.02
CA LEU A 180 38.54 7.18 -4.82
C LEU A 180 38.90 6.65 -3.42
N GLU A 181 40.03 7.05 -2.84
CA GLU A 181 40.43 6.67 -1.48
C GLU A 181 39.49 7.30 -0.44
N ASP A 182 39.15 8.58 -0.58
CA ASP A 182 38.14 9.26 0.24
C ASP A 182 36.76 8.63 0.08
N GLY A 183 36.33 8.33 -1.15
CA GLY A 183 35.08 7.60 -1.41
C GLY A 183 35.07 6.19 -0.78
N ILE A 184 36.22 5.50 -0.76
CA ILE A 184 36.39 4.20 -0.10
C ILE A 184 36.39 4.35 1.44
N LEU A 185 36.90 5.45 1.99
CA LEU A 185 36.81 5.75 3.42
C LEU A 185 35.37 6.03 3.85
N GLN A 186 34.65 6.88 3.11
CA GLN A 186 33.24 7.18 3.38
C GLN A 186 32.37 5.91 3.32
N LEU A 187 32.51 5.08 2.27
CA LEU A 187 31.78 3.82 2.16
C LEU A 187 32.13 2.79 3.26
N LYS A 188 33.34 2.85 3.84
CA LYS A 188 33.68 2.03 5.02
C LYS A 188 33.01 2.56 6.28
N GLU A 189 32.93 3.88 6.46
CA GLU A 189 32.25 4.49 7.60
C GLU A 189 30.73 4.27 7.55
N ASP A 190 30.10 4.50 6.40
CA ASP A 190 28.68 4.18 6.15
C ASP A 190 28.37 2.71 6.48
N LEU A 191 29.19 1.77 5.98
CA LEU A 191 29.01 0.33 6.22
C LEU A 191 29.29 -0.07 7.68
N ILE A 192 30.14 0.67 8.40
CA ILE A 192 30.30 0.53 9.86
C ILE A 192 29.03 1.04 10.56
N GLN A 193 28.52 2.21 10.19
CA GLN A 193 27.31 2.79 10.78
C GLN A 193 26.10 1.89 10.57
N GLU A 194 25.75 1.51 9.32
CA GLU A 194 24.68 0.55 9.01
C GLU A 194 24.81 -0.73 9.85
N ARG A 195 26.04 -1.26 9.97
CA ARG A 195 26.30 -2.48 10.76
C ARG A 195 26.13 -2.26 12.25
N THR A 196 26.36 -1.06 12.79
CA THR A 196 26.02 -0.74 14.19
C THR A 196 24.51 -0.55 14.38
N GLU A 197 23.82 0.13 13.46
CA GLU A 197 22.37 0.34 13.51
C GLU A 197 21.63 -1.01 13.40
N ALA A 198 21.99 -1.87 12.45
CA ALA A 198 21.46 -3.22 12.32
C ALA A 198 21.74 -4.10 13.56
N ARG A 199 22.87 -3.90 14.26
CA ARG A 199 23.14 -4.55 15.55
C ARG A 199 22.24 -4.01 16.66
N GLN A 200 21.95 -2.70 16.69
CA GLN A 200 21.04 -2.08 17.65
C GLN A 200 19.59 -2.53 17.40
N GLU A 201 19.11 -2.47 16.16
CA GLU A 201 17.82 -3.02 15.72
C GLU A 201 17.67 -4.49 16.14
N LYS A 202 18.64 -5.34 15.83
CA LYS A 202 18.66 -6.75 16.23
C LYS A 202 18.63 -6.92 17.76
N LYS A 203 19.17 -5.98 18.54
CA LYS A 203 19.11 -5.98 20.01
C LYS A 203 17.73 -5.52 20.54
N LYS A 204 17.09 -4.52 19.91
CA LYS A 204 15.71 -4.10 20.20
C LYS A 204 14.71 -5.22 19.89
N LEU A 205 14.79 -5.81 18.69
CA LEU A 205 13.93 -6.90 18.25
C LEU A 205 14.12 -8.16 19.10
N LYS A 206 15.36 -8.49 19.51
CA LYS A 206 15.59 -9.59 20.46
C LYS A 206 14.90 -9.37 21.81
N ARG A 207 14.88 -8.14 22.33
CA ARG A 207 14.13 -7.80 23.56
C ARG A 207 12.63 -7.95 23.33
N ALA A 208 12.07 -7.31 22.31
CA ALA A 208 10.65 -7.46 22.00
C ALA A 208 10.20 -8.93 21.83
N VAL A 209 11.08 -9.81 21.31
CA VAL A 209 10.84 -11.26 21.22
C VAL A 209 10.96 -11.98 22.57
N THR A 210 11.88 -11.62 23.47
CA THR A 210 11.88 -12.16 24.85
C THR A 210 10.67 -11.68 25.63
N ASP A 211 10.35 -10.40 25.54
CA ASP A 211 9.27 -9.77 26.31
C ASP A 211 7.91 -10.37 25.90
N THR A 212 7.65 -10.52 24.60
CA THR A 212 6.45 -11.21 24.09
C THR A 212 6.45 -12.72 24.34
N SER A 213 7.62 -13.39 24.33
CA SER A 213 7.76 -14.77 24.79
C SER A 213 7.27 -14.91 26.23
N ASP A 214 7.68 -14.00 27.10
CA ASP A 214 7.52 -14.15 28.54
C ASP A 214 6.12 -13.75 28.98
N MET A 215 5.53 -12.71 28.38
CA MET A 215 4.08 -12.47 28.42
C MET A 215 3.27 -13.68 27.93
N THR A 216 3.75 -14.40 26.90
CA THR A 216 3.08 -15.61 26.40
C THR A 216 3.20 -16.80 27.37
N LYS A 217 4.31 -16.91 28.13
CA LYS A 217 4.45 -17.90 29.21
C LYS A 217 3.52 -17.58 30.38
N GLU A 218 3.50 -16.32 30.80
CA GLU A 218 2.63 -15.83 31.88
C GLU A 218 1.15 -16.01 31.55
N GLN A 219 0.71 -15.61 30.34
CA GLN A 219 -0.66 -15.83 29.89
C GLN A 219 -1.01 -17.32 29.79
N LYS A 220 -0.07 -18.20 29.41
CA LYS A 220 -0.27 -19.66 29.46
C LYS A 220 -0.44 -20.16 30.89
N GLN A 221 0.35 -19.66 31.84
CA GLN A 221 0.22 -20.02 33.25
C GLN A 221 -1.14 -19.57 33.81
N ILE A 222 -1.54 -18.32 33.59
CA ILE A 222 -2.86 -17.79 33.94
C ILE A 222 -3.99 -18.63 33.33
N ASN A 223 -3.84 -19.07 32.07
CA ASN A 223 -4.84 -19.93 31.42
C ASN A 223 -4.87 -21.36 32.01
N VAL A 224 -3.74 -21.89 32.46
CA VAL A 224 -3.66 -23.19 33.17
C VAL A 224 -4.33 -23.08 34.54
N ASP A 225 -4.10 -22.00 35.29
CA ASP A 225 -4.67 -21.83 36.62
C ASP A 225 -6.17 -21.52 36.56
N LYS A 226 -6.62 -20.66 35.63
CA LYS A 226 -8.06 -20.48 35.33
C LYS A 226 -8.74 -21.77 34.85
N LYS A 227 -8.00 -22.68 34.18
CA LYS A 227 -8.55 -24.00 33.87
C LYS A 227 -8.78 -24.82 35.14
N LYS A 228 -7.84 -24.86 36.09
CA LYS A 228 -8.05 -25.54 37.38
C LYS A 228 -9.25 -24.97 38.14
N GLU A 229 -9.42 -23.64 38.13
CA GLU A 229 -10.59 -22.99 38.72
C GLU A 229 -11.90 -23.44 38.05
N LEU A 230 -11.93 -23.48 36.71
CA LEU A 230 -13.08 -24.00 35.95
C LEU A 230 -13.35 -25.48 36.21
N ASP A 231 -12.32 -26.32 36.28
CA ASP A 231 -12.44 -27.75 36.56
C ASP A 231 -13.04 -27.96 37.98
N VAL A 232 -12.60 -27.20 38.99
CA VAL A 232 -13.16 -27.21 40.36
C VAL A 232 -14.59 -26.66 40.43
N ILE A 233 -14.91 -25.61 39.67
CA ILE A 233 -16.29 -25.09 39.58
C ILE A 233 -17.19 -26.11 38.90
N HIS A 234 -16.71 -26.81 37.87
CA HIS A 234 -17.44 -27.86 37.18
C HIS A 234 -17.70 -29.07 38.10
N GLU A 235 -16.71 -29.50 38.89
CA GLU A 235 -16.88 -30.56 39.89
C GLU A 235 -17.95 -30.19 40.95
N ARG A 236 -17.89 -28.97 41.50
CA ARG A 236 -18.94 -28.46 42.42
C ARG A 236 -20.32 -28.37 41.76
N MET A 237 -20.38 -28.04 40.47
CA MET A 237 -21.62 -27.98 39.70
C MET A 237 -22.20 -29.39 39.54
N MET A 238 -21.40 -30.38 39.14
CA MET A 238 -21.79 -31.79 39.05
C MET A 238 -22.24 -32.36 40.41
N GLU A 239 -21.55 -32.02 41.51
CA GLU A 239 -22.02 -32.33 42.87
C GLU A 239 -23.41 -31.73 43.16
N SER A 240 -23.63 -30.48 42.76
CA SER A 240 -24.90 -29.78 43.00
C SER A 240 -26.04 -30.38 42.18
N GLU A 241 -25.79 -30.78 40.93
CA GLU A 241 -26.76 -31.52 40.11
C GLU A 241 -27.05 -32.90 40.71
N GLY A 242 -26.04 -33.62 41.22
CA GLY A 242 -26.24 -34.89 41.92
C GLY A 242 -27.12 -34.76 43.16
N LYS A 243 -26.91 -33.71 43.97
CA LYS A 243 -27.75 -33.37 45.13
C LYS A 243 -29.18 -32.98 44.71
N LEU A 244 -29.33 -32.20 43.63
CA LEU A 244 -30.62 -31.78 43.10
C LEU A 244 -31.40 -32.97 42.50
N GLU A 245 -30.73 -33.91 41.83
CA GLU A 245 -31.35 -35.15 41.33
C GLU A 245 -31.73 -36.11 42.46
N ALA A 246 -30.98 -36.15 43.56
CA ALA A 246 -31.40 -36.85 44.78
C ALA A 246 -32.68 -36.24 45.38
N LEU A 247 -32.79 -34.90 45.40
CA LEU A 247 -34.00 -34.18 45.82
C LEU A 247 -35.18 -34.39 44.86
N ARG A 248 -34.96 -34.45 43.53
CA ARG A 248 -36.02 -34.84 42.57
C ARG A 248 -36.50 -36.26 42.81
N LYS A 249 -35.60 -37.20 43.14
CA LYS A 249 -35.95 -38.58 43.48
C LYS A 249 -36.71 -38.70 44.80
N SER A 250 -36.43 -37.87 45.81
CA SER A 250 -37.23 -37.83 47.04
C SER A 250 -38.59 -37.16 46.80
N LEU A 251 -38.66 -36.04 46.08
CA LEU A 251 -39.91 -35.39 45.66
C LEU A 251 -40.83 -36.36 44.94
N ARG A 252 -40.36 -37.09 43.91
CA ARG A 252 -41.17 -38.11 43.21
C ARG A 252 -41.71 -39.21 44.14
N ARG A 253 -40.97 -39.59 45.18
CA ARG A 253 -41.45 -40.53 46.22
C ARG A 253 -42.55 -39.90 47.08
N TYR A 254 -42.38 -38.65 47.50
CA TYR A 254 -43.41 -37.91 48.26
C TYR A 254 -44.66 -37.62 47.43
N GLU A 255 -44.54 -37.26 46.15
CA GLU A 255 -45.64 -37.12 45.19
C GLU A 255 -46.40 -38.44 45.02
N THR A 256 -45.68 -39.55 44.83
CA THR A 256 -46.28 -40.89 44.75
C THR A 256 -47.00 -41.29 46.05
N SER A 257 -46.44 -40.90 47.21
CA SER A 257 -47.07 -41.13 48.52
C SER A 257 -48.33 -40.28 48.69
N LYS A 258 -48.25 -38.98 48.37
CA LYS A 258 -49.38 -38.05 48.37
C LYS A 258 -50.52 -38.53 47.47
N ALA A 259 -50.22 -38.95 46.24
CA ALA A 259 -51.22 -39.48 45.30
C ALA A 259 -51.92 -40.74 45.85
N LYS A 260 -51.21 -41.61 46.58
CA LYS A 260 -51.82 -42.75 47.28
C LYS A 260 -52.71 -42.31 48.44
N LEU A 261 -52.27 -41.35 49.26
CA LEU A 261 -53.05 -40.81 50.38
C LEU A 261 -54.31 -40.09 49.90
N GLU A 262 -54.22 -39.24 48.87
CA GLU A 262 -55.41 -38.64 48.23
C GLU A 262 -56.33 -39.71 47.62
N GLY A 263 -55.79 -40.81 47.09
CA GLY A 263 -56.57 -41.95 46.60
C GLY A 263 -57.37 -42.62 47.73
N GLN A 264 -56.73 -42.84 48.88
CA GLN A 264 -57.38 -43.37 50.09
C GLN A 264 -58.41 -42.37 50.65
N GLU A 265 -58.11 -41.08 50.67
CA GLU A 265 -59.03 -40.02 51.10
C GLU A 265 -60.28 -39.97 50.20
N ARG A 266 -60.12 -39.99 48.88
CA ARG A 266 -61.23 -40.10 47.91
C ARG A 266 -62.06 -41.37 48.13
N GLN A 267 -61.42 -42.49 48.43
CA GLN A 267 -62.11 -43.76 48.71
C GLN A 267 -62.91 -43.71 50.02
N LEU A 268 -62.34 -43.15 51.09
CA LEU A 268 -63.00 -42.96 52.39
C LEU A 268 -64.14 -41.95 52.31
N ASN A 269 -63.95 -40.83 51.62
CA ASN A 269 -65.01 -39.84 51.36
C ASN A 269 -66.15 -40.46 50.52
N ALA A 270 -65.84 -41.33 49.54
CA ALA A 270 -66.87 -42.06 48.79
C ALA A 270 -67.61 -43.12 49.65
N GLN A 271 -66.95 -43.76 50.61
CA GLN A 271 -67.59 -44.64 51.59
C GLN A 271 -68.49 -43.85 52.56
N LEU A 272 -68.01 -42.70 53.06
CA LEU A 272 -68.78 -41.80 53.92
C LEU A 272 -70.00 -41.25 53.18
N ALA A 273 -69.88 -40.85 51.92
CA ALA A 273 -71.00 -40.42 51.10
C ALA A 273 -72.05 -41.53 50.87
N LYS A 274 -71.63 -42.79 50.74
CA LYS A 274 -72.55 -43.95 50.71
C LYS A 274 -73.26 -44.14 52.06
N GLN A 275 -72.53 -44.06 53.17
CA GLN A 275 -73.10 -44.15 54.52
C GLN A 275 -74.07 -43.00 54.84
N LEU A 276 -73.79 -41.79 54.35
CA LEU A 276 -74.70 -40.64 54.47
C LEU A 276 -75.97 -40.85 53.64
N LYS A 277 -75.88 -41.31 52.38
CA LYS A 277 -77.06 -41.66 51.58
C LYS A 277 -77.89 -42.77 52.23
N MET A 278 -77.26 -43.82 52.75
CA MET A 278 -77.97 -44.90 53.44
C MET A 278 -78.64 -44.39 54.73
N ASN A 279 -78.01 -43.50 55.49
CA ASN A 279 -78.63 -42.83 56.63
C ASN A 279 -79.78 -41.89 56.22
N GLU A 280 -79.68 -41.19 55.09
CA GLU A 280 -80.79 -40.40 54.55
C GLU A 280 -81.97 -41.29 54.12
N GLU A 281 -81.72 -42.43 53.46
CA GLU A 281 -82.77 -43.40 53.12
C GLU A 281 -83.42 -43.98 54.39
N MET A 282 -82.64 -44.31 55.42
CA MET A 282 -83.17 -44.76 56.71
C MET A 282 -83.95 -43.67 57.44
N ARG A 283 -83.51 -42.40 57.40
CA ARG A 283 -84.29 -41.25 57.90
C ARG A 283 -85.59 -41.08 57.12
N ARG A 284 -85.56 -41.18 55.78
CA ARG A 284 -86.76 -41.08 54.92
C ARG A 284 -87.77 -42.19 55.25
N LYS A 285 -87.30 -43.43 55.46
CA LYS A 285 -88.12 -44.54 55.96
C LYS A 285 -88.68 -44.26 57.35
N GLY A 286 -87.86 -43.75 58.28
CA GLY A 286 -88.30 -43.32 59.60
C GLY A 286 -89.39 -42.25 59.55
N THR A 287 -89.23 -41.21 58.73
CA THR A 287 -90.26 -40.17 58.53
C THR A 287 -91.50 -40.70 57.81
N ALA A 288 -91.38 -41.70 56.94
CA ALA A 288 -92.53 -42.35 56.32
C ALA A 288 -93.35 -43.13 57.37
N ILE A 289 -92.67 -43.91 58.22
CA ILE A 289 -93.28 -44.63 59.35
C ILE A 289 -93.94 -43.65 60.33
N ILE A 290 -93.28 -42.55 60.70
CA ILE A 290 -93.88 -41.52 61.57
C ILE A 290 -95.12 -40.88 60.91
N ASN A 291 -95.08 -40.60 59.60
CA ASN A 291 -96.24 -40.06 58.88
C ASN A 291 -97.39 -41.07 58.72
N GLU A 292 -97.10 -42.37 58.77
CA GLU A 292 -98.07 -43.46 58.73
C GLU A 292 -98.68 -43.71 60.12
N ASP A 293 -97.86 -43.70 61.16
CA ASP A 293 -98.26 -43.73 62.57
C ASP A 293 -99.14 -42.52 62.93
N MET A 294 -98.75 -41.30 62.53
CA MET A 294 -99.59 -40.09 62.72
C MET A 294 -100.92 -40.15 61.95
N LYS A 295 -101.00 -40.86 60.82
CA LYS A 295 -102.28 -41.11 60.14
C LYS A 295 -103.12 -42.11 60.91
N LEU A 296 -102.55 -43.26 61.27
CA LEU A 296 -103.22 -44.31 62.03
C LEU A 296 -103.73 -43.77 63.37
N GLN A 297 -102.94 -42.97 64.08
CA GLN A 297 -103.33 -42.32 65.33
C GLN A 297 -104.47 -41.32 65.11
N LYS A 298 -104.44 -40.53 64.03
CA LYS A 298 -105.56 -39.62 63.69
C LYS A 298 -106.82 -40.37 63.28
N GLU A 299 -106.71 -41.46 62.51
CA GLU A 299 -107.83 -42.34 62.19
C GLU A 299 -108.38 -43.03 63.44
N PHE A 300 -107.53 -43.39 64.39
CA PHE A 300 -107.92 -43.94 65.69
C PHE A 300 -108.67 -42.90 66.53
N GLU A 301 -108.14 -41.67 66.65
CA GLU A 301 -108.84 -40.55 67.30
C GLU A 301 -110.18 -40.23 66.63
N ASP A 302 -110.26 -40.21 65.30
CA ASP A 302 -111.50 -39.87 64.59
C ASP A 302 -112.52 -41.03 64.64
N ASN A 303 -112.06 -42.28 64.78
CA ASN A 303 -112.89 -43.43 65.14
C ASN A 303 -113.36 -43.37 66.61
N GLU A 304 -112.50 -42.98 67.56
CA GLU A 304 -112.86 -42.75 68.96
C GLU A 304 -113.93 -41.64 69.08
N LYS A 305 -113.73 -40.50 68.40
CA LYS A 305 -114.71 -39.41 68.31
C LYS A 305 -116.03 -39.88 67.68
N GLN A 306 -116.01 -40.79 66.72
CA GLN A 306 -117.21 -41.42 66.17
C GLN A 306 -117.89 -42.38 67.14
N LEU A 307 -117.12 -43.21 67.86
CA LEU A 307 -117.63 -44.12 68.89
C LEU A 307 -118.24 -43.35 70.05
N LEU A 308 -117.59 -42.30 70.55
CA LEU A 308 -118.12 -41.39 71.57
C LEU A 308 -119.40 -40.68 71.10
N LYS A 309 -119.51 -40.31 69.81
CA LYS A 309 -120.75 -39.77 69.23
C LYS A 309 -121.88 -40.82 69.15
N LYS A 310 -121.56 -42.08 68.84
CA LYS A 310 -122.54 -43.19 68.86
C LYS A 310 -122.97 -43.51 70.29
N LEU A 311 -122.03 -43.57 71.23
CA LEU A 311 -122.27 -43.85 72.65
C LEU A 311 -123.17 -42.76 73.26
N LYS A 312 -122.89 -41.47 73.02
CA LYS A 312 -123.77 -40.38 73.45
C LYS A 312 -125.17 -40.42 72.85
N ARG A 313 -125.34 -40.90 71.60
CA ARG A 313 -126.68 -41.13 71.03
C ARG A 313 -127.41 -42.24 71.77
N LEU A 314 -126.75 -43.39 71.96
CA LEU A 314 -127.28 -44.53 72.71
C LEU A 314 -127.60 -44.16 74.17
N GLU A 315 -126.80 -43.32 74.84
CA GLU A 315 -127.12 -42.75 76.16
C GLU A 315 -128.41 -41.92 76.12
N THR A 316 -128.58 -41.04 75.13
CA THR A 316 -129.83 -40.24 75.00
C THR A 316 -131.05 -41.07 74.62
N GLU A 317 -130.88 -42.18 73.89
CA GLU A 317 -131.95 -43.13 73.58
C GLU A 317 -132.30 -43.97 74.81
N THR A 318 -131.31 -44.52 75.51
CA THR A 318 -131.48 -45.25 76.78
C THR A 318 -132.09 -44.37 77.86
N SER A 319 -131.72 -43.07 77.92
CA SER A 319 -132.32 -42.11 78.85
C SER A 319 -133.80 -41.84 78.55
N LYS A 320 -134.18 -41.72 77.27
CA LYS A 320 -135.59 -41.58 76.85
C LYS A 320 -136.40 -42.85 77.14
N GLU A 321 -135.83 -44.02 76.88
CA GLU A 321 -136.54 -45.28 77.10
C GLU A 321 -136.63 -45.62 78.60
N ASN A 322 -135.63 -45.26 79.41
CA ASN A 322 -135.74 -45.29 80.88
C ASN A 322 -136.82 -44.32 81.40
N ALA A 323 -136.98 -43.14 80.80
CA ALA A 323 -138.05 -42.22 81.16
C ALA A 323 -139.45 -42.80 80.83
N LYS A 324 -139.64 -43.35 79.63
CA LYS A 324 -140.88 -44.11 79.30
C LYS A 324 -141.10 -45.30 80.23
N ASN A 325 -140.04 -46.04 80.57
CA ASN A 325 -140.15 -47.21 81.45
C ASN A 325 -140.52 -46.79 82.89
N ALA A 326 -140.08 -45.62 83.34
CA ALA A 326 -140.54 -45.02 84.60
C ALA A 326 -142.02 -44.57 84.55
N GLU A 327 -142.50 -44.00 83.43
CA GLU A 327 -143.93 -43.72 83.22
C GLU A 327 -144.77 -45.01 83.19
N LEU A 328 -144.25 -46.08 82.58
CA LEU A 328 -144.90 -47.39 82.53
C LEU A 328 -144.92 -48.10 83.89
N GLU A 329 -143.83 -48.05 84.66
CA GLU A 329 -143.82 -48.55 86.05
C GLU A 329 -144.74 -47.71 86.96
N GLY A 330 -144.85 -46.39 86.73
CA GLY A 330 -145.83 -45.54 87.39
C GLY A 330 -147.27 -46.03 87.16
N ARG A 331 -147.67 -46.19 85.89
CA ARG A 331 -148.99 -46.76 85.53
C ARG A 331 -149.20 -48.18 86.04
N LYS A 332 -148.14 -49.00 86.09
CA LYS A 332 -148.18 -50.39 86.57
C LYS A 332 -148.31 -50.46 88.10
N LEU A 333 -147.81 -49.48 88.84
CA LEU A 333 -148.06 -49.31 90.26
C LEU A 333 -149.49 -48.82 90.52
N GLU A 334 -149.96 -47.83 89.76
CA GLU A 334 -151.33 -47.31 89.79
C GLU A 334 -152.36 -48.42 89.54
N LEU A 335 -152.18 -49.21 88.47
CA LEU A 335 -152.98 -50.39 88.16
C LEU A 335 -152.86 -51.53 89.18
N ARG A 336 -151.76 -51.62 89.95
CA ARG A 336 -151.63 -52.61 91.03
C ARG A 336 -152.48 -52.21 92.24
N ILE A 337 -152.47 -50.93 92.62
CA ILE A 337 -153.26 -50.40 93.74
C ILE A 337 -154.76 -50.60 93.46
N ASP A 338 -155.21 -50.27 92.24
CA ASP A 338 -156.56 -50.57 91.75
C ASP A 338 -156.92 -52.06 91.90
N LEU A 339 -155.98 -52.96 91.60
CA LEU A 339 -156.20 -54.42 91.64
C LEU A 339 -156.24 -54.95 93.08
N GLU A 340 -155.38 -54.45 93.98
CA GLU A 340 -155.38 -54.77 95.41
C GLU A 340 -156.67 -54.28 96.10
N GLU A 341 -157.19 -53.11 95.74
CA GLU A 341 -158.48 -52.60 96.23
C GLU A 341 -159.67 -53.45 95.70
N LYS A 342 -159.63 -53.84 94.42
CA LYS A 342 -160.57 -54.81 93.80
C LYS A 342 -160.41 -56.26 94.32
N GLN A 343 -159.34 -56.57 95.04
CA GLN A 343 -159.16 -57.84 95.73
C GLN A 343 -159.74 -57.78 97.14
N ARG A 344 -159.46 -56.71 97.91
CA ARG A 344 -160.07 -56.50 99.24
C ARG A 344 -161.59 -56.56 99.23
N VAL A 345 -162.25 -55.87 98.30
CA VAL A 345 -163.72 -55.93 98.16
C VAL A 345 -164.22 -57.37 97.92
N ARG A 346 -163.47 -58.18 97.15
CA ARG A 346 -163.79 -59.60 96.94
C ARG A 346 -163.47 -60.49 98.13
N GLU A 347 -162.49 -60.12 98.96
CA GLU A 347 -162.17 -60.84 100.19
C GLU A 347 -163.24 -60.58 101.27
N ASP A 348 -163.67 -59.34 101.45
CA ASP A 348 -164.77 -58.98 102.36
C ASP A 348 -166.10 -59.66 101.96
N ASP A 349 -166.43 -59.70 100.66
CA ASP A 349 -167.59 -60.43 100.16
C ASP A 349 -167.43 -61.96 100.32
N ALA A 350 -166.22 -62.51 100.10
CA ALA A 350 -165.93 -63.93 100.31
C ALA A 350 -165.77 -64.33 101.78
N ILE A 351 -165.76 -63.39 102.72
CA ILE A 351 -165.91 -63.63 104.16
C ILE A 351 -167.41 -63.72 104.48
N ARG A 352 -168.20 -62.70 104.10
CA ARG A 352 -169.65 -62.68 104.33
C ARG A 352 -170.40 -63.87 103.74
N VAL A 353 -169.99 -64.34 102.56
CA VAL A 353 -170.56 -65.57 101.96
C VAL A 353 -170.21 -66.82 102.78
N ARG A 354 -169.02 -66.89 103.40
CA ARG A 354 -168.64 -68.03 104.26
C ARG A 354 -169.38 -68.02 105.60
N GLU A 355 -169.57 -66.85 106.21
CA GLU A 355 -170.33 -66.71 107.46
C GLU A 355 -171.76 -67.24 107.28
N TYR A 356 -172.44 -66.88 106.19
CA TYR A 356 -173.78 -67.42 105.88
C TYR A 356 -173.80 -68.93 105.52
N ASP A 357 -172.74 -69.46 104.89
CA ASP A 357 -172.66 -70.90 104.55
C ASP A 357 -172.38 -71.75 105.81
N ASP A 358 -171.62 -71.23 106.77
CA ASP A 358 -171.36 -71.85 108.07
C ASP A 358 -172.60 -71.82 108.99
N GLU A 359 -173.36 -70.72 109.01
CA GLU A 359 -174.69 -70.68 109.67
C GLU A 359 -175.66 -71.71 109.06
N LEU A 360 -175.73 -71.79 107.73
CA LEU A 360 -176.56 -72.75 107.00
C LEU A 360 -176.12 -74.21 107.20
N GLN A 361 -174.81 -74.46 107.37
CA GLN A 361 -174.26 -75.75 107.79
C GLN A 361 -174.64 -76.11 109.23
N GLY A 362 -174.69 -75.13 110.14
CA GLY A 362 -175.09 -75.30 111.53
C GLY A 362 -176.55 -75.74 111.66
N GLU A 363 -177.46 -74.98 111.06
CA GLU A 363 -178.90 -75.29 110.96
C GLU A 363 -179.14 -76.69 110.38
N LYS A 364 -178.46 -77.04 109.27
CA LYS A 364 -178.57 -78.38 108.65
C LYS A 364 -178.16 -79.51 109.60
N LYS A 365 -177.09 -79.34 110.39
CA LYS A 365 -176.63 -80.37 111.35
C LYS A 365 -177.59 -80.51 112.53
N ALA A 366 -178.14 -79.40 113.02
CA ALA A 366 -179.16 -79.41 114.08
C ALA A 366 -180.47 -80.09 113.62
N LEU A 367 -180.87 -79.90 112.36
CA LEU A 367 -182.05 -80.54 111.78
C LEU A 367 -181.84 -82.04 111.52
N ALA A 368 -180.64 -82.44 111.05
CA ALA A 368 -180.32 -83.83 110.76
C ALA A 368 -180.35 -84.74 111.99
N LEU A 369 -179.74 -84.31 113.11
CA LEU A 369 -179.71 -85.10 114.35
C LEU A 369 -181.11 -85.29 114.96
N LYS A 370 -181.98 -84.27 114.88
CA LYS A 370 -183.40 -84.40 115.28
C LYS A 370 -184.19 -85.39 114.41
N ALA A 371 -183.77 -85.61 113.15
CA ALA A 371 -184.39 -86.62 112.30
C ALA A 371 -183.95 -88.05 112.69
N GLU A 372 -182.68 -88.25 113.08
CA GLU A 372 -182.21 -89.54 113.61
C GLU A 372 -182.86 -89.88 114.97
N GLU A 373 -183.02 -88.91 115.88
CA GLU A 373 -183.72 -89.13 117.16
C GLU A 373 -185.18 -89.55 116.98
N MET A 374 -185.93 -88.93 116.05
CA MET A 374 -187.29 -89.37 115.74
C MET A 374 -187.30 -90.77 115.09
N GLY A 375 -186.44 -91.01 114.09
CA GLY A 375 -186.41 -92.28 113.37
C GLY A 375 -186.21 -93.49 114.28
N ARG A 376 -185.31 -93.39 115.27
CA ARG A 376 -185.01 -94.50 116.19
C ARG A 376 -186.04 -94.66 117.33
N MET A 377 -186.73 -93.60 117.71
CA MET A 377 -187.86 -93.68 118.66
C MET A 377 -189.11 -94.31 118.04
N GLN A 378 -189.23 -94.23 116.71
CA GLN A 378 -190.40 -94.66 115.95
C GLN A 378 -190.29 -96.10 115.42
N SER A 379 -189.09 -96.71 115.42
CA SER A 379 -188.87 -98.09 114.94
C SER A 379 -189.24 -99.18 115.94
N GLU A 380 -188.83 -99.07 117.22
CA GLU A 380 -188.93 -100.18 118.19
C GLU A 380 -190.13 -100.07 119.16
N ASN A 381 -190.86 -98.95 119.15
CA ASN A 381 -192.25 -98.92 119.67
C ASN A 381 -193.18 -99.83 118.83
N VAL A 382 -192.81 -100.14 117.59
CA VAL A 382 -193.50 -101.13 116.76
C VAL A 382 -193.18 -102.54 117.24
N GLU A 383 -191.90 -102.88 117.47
CA GLU A 383 -191.52 -104.21 118.01
C GLU A 383 -192.17 -104.51 119.37
N MET A 384 -192.28 -103.51 120.27
CA MET A 384 -193.00 -103.68 121.53
C MET A 384 -194.52 -103.87 121.36
N SER A 385 -195.11 -103.42 120.25
CA SER A 385 -196.53 -103.66 119.94
C SER A 385 -196.73 -105.08 119.39
N ASP A 386 -195.91 -105.47 118.41
CA ASP A 386 -196.04 -106.74 117.70
C ASP A 386 -195.83 -107.96 118.61
N GLN A 387 -194.92 -107.86 119.60
CA GLN A 387 -194.72 -108.96 120.56
C GLN A 387 -195.92 -109.14 121.51
N ILE A 388 -196.52 -108.06 122.00
CA ILE A 388 -197.75 -108.12 122.83
C ILE A 388 -198.88 -108.78 122.02
N GLN A 389 -199.06 -108.35 120.77
CA GLN A 389 -200.11 -108.86 119.90
C GLN A 389 -199.94 -110.35 119.58
N SER A 390 -198.70 -110.84 119.43
CA SER A 390 -198.43 -112.24 119.03
C SER A 390 -198.83 -113.32 120.05
N LEU A 391 -198.91 -112.99 121.34
CA LEU A 391 -199.03 -114.00 122.41
C LEU A 391 -200.36 -113.97 123.15
N GLU A 392 -201.07 -112.83 123.18
CA GLU A 392 -202.51 -112.80 123.54
C GLU A 392 -203.33 -113.73 122.62
N GLU A 393 -202.96 -113.85 121.34
CA GLU A 393 -203.62 -114.74 120.39
C GLU A 393 -203.43 -116.23 120.72
N SER A 394 -202.24 -116.65 121.17
CA SER A 394 -202.02 -118.03 121.64
C SER A 394 -202.82 -118.36 122.90
N HIS A 395 -202.96 -117.39 123.81
CA HIS A 395 -203.75 -117.53 125.02
C HIS A 395 -205.24 -117.75 124.67
N LYS A 396 -205.72 -117.04 123.64
CA LYS A 396 -207.06 -117.22 123.05
C LYS A 396 -207.26 -118.59 122.41
N ALA A 397 -206.25 -119.12 121.73
CA ALA A 397 -206.32 -120.43 121.07
C ALA A 397 -206.38 -121.59 122.07
N VAL A 398 -205.54 -121.60 123.10
CA VAL A 398 -205.50 -122.71 124.08
C VAL A 398 -206.70 -122.68 125.03
N LEU A 399 -207.21 -121.49 125.39
CA LEU A 399 -208.45 -121.36 126.17
C LEU A 399 -209.71 -121.77 125.37
N ALA A 400 -209.63 -121.92 124.04
CA ALA A 400 -210.69 -122.57 123.27
C ALA A 400 -210.67 -124.11 123.40
N GLN A 401 -209.51 -124.72 123.71
CA GLN A 401 -209.38 -126.17 123.83
C GLN A 401 -209.85 -126.71 125.20
N LEU A 402 -209.80 -125.89 126.25
CA LEU A 402 -211.06 -125.41 126.85
C LEU A 402 -212.17 -126.47 127.01
N ASN A 403 -213.26 -126.22 126.29
CA ASN A 403 -214.59 -126.76 126.59
C ASN A 403 -215.04 -127.89 125.65
N LYS A 404 -214.12 -128.80 125.24
CA LYS A 404 -214.52 -129.99 124.45
C LYS A 404 -213.81 -131.32 124.79
N GLN A 405 -212.95 -131.38 125.81
CA GLN A 405 -212.38 -132.66 126.30
C GLN A 405 -212.54 -132.91 127.81
N ILE A 406 -212.63 -131.88 128.66
CA ILE A 406 -212.82 -132.06 130.12
C ILE A 406 -214.29 -131.81 130.57
N GLU A 407 -215.22 -131.74 129.61
CA GLU A 407 -216.58 -132.27 129.83
C GLU A 407 -216.61 -133.81 129.73
N GLY A 408 -215.56 -134.43 129.17
CA GLY A 408 -215.40 -135.89 129.10
C GLY A 408 -214.84 -136.44 130.41
N PHE A 409 -213.58 -136.16 130.71
CA PHE A 409 -212.89 -136.74 131.87
C PHE A 409 -212.82 -135.81 133.08
N ARG A 410 -214.02 -135.40 133.53
CA ARG A 410 -214.26 -135.05 134.93
C ARG A 410 -215.05 -136.12 135.70
N GLU A 411 -215.52 -137.17 135.02
CA GLU A 411 -215.27 -138.48 135.63
C GLU A 411 -213.75 -138.73 135.57
N GLN A 412 -213.16 -138.95 136.75
CA GLN A 412 -211.75 -139.32 137.02
C GLN A 412 -210.67 -138.19 137.04
N LEU A 413 -210.42 -137.69 138.27
CA LEU A 413 -209.11 -137.72 138.96
C LEU A 413 -207.88 -136.90 138.43
N ALA A 414 -207.69 -135.70 139.03
CA ALA A 414 -206.47 -135.19 139.73
C ALA A 414 -205.06 -135.01 139.07
N LYS A 415 -204.35 -133.90 139.46
CA LYS A 415 -202.92 -133.80 139.98
C LYS A 415 -201.81 -132.98 139.20
N GLU A 416 -201.35 -131.84 139.80
CA GLU A 416 -199.96 -131.21 139.87
C GLU A 416 -199.27 -130.22 138.82
N ARG A 417 -198.69 -129.08 139.35
CA ARG A 417 -197.43 -128.26 139.00
C ARG A 417 -197.36 -127.14 137.86
N LYS A 418 -196.37 -126.19 137.73
CA LYS A 418 -195.44 -125.34 138.62
C LYS A 418 -194.41 -124.36 137.86
N ASP A 419 -194.09 -123.13 138.40
CA ASP A 419 -192.83 -122.24 138.37
C ASP A 419 -192.35 -121.11 137.35
N SER A 420 -192.04 -119.87 137.90
CA SER A 420 -190.79 -118.95 137.86
C SER A 420 -190.43 -117.70 136.92
N SER A 421 -189.99 -116.55 137.54
CA SER A 421 -189.01 -115.41 137.16
C SER A 421 -189.38 -114.12 136.29
N GLU A 422 -188.75 -112.88 136.22
CA GLU A 422 -187.62 -112.08 136.88
C GLU A 422 -187.69 -110.44 136.87
N GLU A 423 -186.67 -109.60 136.45
CA GLU A 423 -186.44 -108.09 136.66
C GLU A 423 -186.28 -107.15 135.35
N GLY A 424 -185.91 -105.82 135.21
CA GLY A 424 -185.22 -104.70 135.96
C GLY A 424 -185.30 -103.19 135.42
N SER A 425 -184.32 -102.22 135.61
CA SER A 425 -184.56 -100.69 135.45
C SER A 425 -183.38 -99.61 135.29
N ARG A 426 -183.61 -98.34 134.75
CA ARG A 426 -183.12 -96.93 135.21
C ARG A 426 -183.32 -95.65 134.26
N ALA A 427 -182.86 -94.39 134.62
CA ALA A 427 -183.32 -93.04 134.10
C ALA A 427 -182.38 -91.74 134.17
N SER A 428 -182.87 -90.51 133.75
CA SER A 428 -182.45 -89.06 134.01
C SER A 428 -181.48 -88.26 133.03
N SER A 429 -181.35 -86.90 132.89
CA SER A 429 -182.12 -85.61 133.19
C SER A 429 -181.39 -84.24 132.79
N ASN A 430 -182.09 -83.05 132.70
CA ASN A 430 -181.64 -81.58 132.79
C ASN A 430 -180.91 -80.82 131.61
N MET A 431 -180.78 -79.45 131.43
CA MET A 431 -181.48 -78.14 131.82
C MET A 431 -180.86 -76.81 131.17
N SER A 432 -181.52 -75.61 131.29
CA SER A 432 -181.07 -74.14 131.13
C SER A 432 -180.85 -73.43 129.73
N ARG A 433 -181.43 -72.27 129.32
CA ARG A 433 -181.45 -70.81 129.76
C ARG A 433 -180.21 -69.93 129.31
N PRO A 434 -180.25 -68.55 129.21
CA PRO A 434 -181.28 -67.60 128.67
C PRO A 434 -180.78 -66.19 128.13
N THR A 435 -181.70 -65.24 127.83
CA THR A 435 -181.64 -63.73 127.93
C THR A 435 -180.60 -62.91 127.13
N ASP A 436 -180.66 -61.58 126.91
CA ASP A 436 -181.64 -60.45 126.76
C ASP A 436 -180.80 -59.25 126.17
N SER A 437 -181.05 -57.92 126.15
CA SER A 437 -182.08 -56.96 126.64
C SER A 437 -182.02 -55.64 125.83
N ASP A 438 -182.95 -54.69 126.07
CA ASP A 438 -182.85 -53.28 125.64
C ASP A 438 -181.69 -52.49 126.32
N SER A 439 -181.29 -51.35 125.73
CA SER A 439 -181.04 -50.07 126.46
C SER A 439 -180.71 -48.87 125.56
N GLN A 440 -180.87 -47.65 126.11
CA GLN A 440 -180.67 -46.35 125.44
C GLN A 440 -179.32 -45.70 125.82
N SER A 441 -178.74 -44.82 124.97
CA SER A 441 -178.47 -43.40 125.31
C SER A 441 -177.45 -42.64 124.41
N LEU A 442 -177.83 -41.39 124.07
CA LEU A 442 -177.07 -40.13 123.94
C LEU A 442 -175.75 -39.94 123.12
N ILE A 443 -175.66 -38.70 122.59
CA ILE A 443 -174.46 -37.90 122.19
C ILE A 443 -173.68 -38.44 120.97
N GLU A 444 -173.80 -37.89 119.75
CA GLU A 444 -173.54 -36.50 119.26
C GLU A 444 -172.04 -36.14 119.16
N PHE A 445 -171.48 -36.04 117.94
CA PHE A 445 -170.84 -34.80 117.44
C PHE A 445 -170.43 -34.83 115.94
N ASN A 446 -171.05 -33.92 115.17
CA ASN A 446 -170.45 -32.99 114.18
C ASN A 446 -169.78 -33.48 112.84
N PRO A 447 -170.18 -32.90 111.68
CA PRO A 447 -169.53 -33.09 110.36
C PRO A 447 -168.78 -31.83 109.83
N ARG A 448 -168.44 -31.85 108.52
CA ARG A 448 -168.06 -30.75 107.58
C ARG A 448 -166.56 -30.35 107.40
N PRO A 449 -166.21 -29.74 106.22
CA PRO A 449 -164.83 -29.37 105.81
C PRO A 449 -164.62 -27.82 105.89
N PRO A 450 -163.66 -27.13 105.20
CA PRO A 450 -162.44 -27.52 104.44
C PRO A 450 -161.15 -26.69 104.77
N SER A 451 -160.03 -26.95 104.05
CA SER A 451 -158.97 -25.97 103.61
C SER A 451 -157.56 -25.91 104.29
N GLN A 452 -156.59 -25.43 103.49
CA GLN A 452 -155.32 -24.70 103.79
C GLN A 452 -153.98 -25.41 104.19
N ARG A 453 -152.93 -25.09 103.40
CA ARG A 453 -151.52 -24.69 103.75
C ARG A 453 -150.62 -25.71 104.52
N HIS A 454 -149.27 -25.62 104.60
CA HIS A 454 -148.27 -24.62 104.17
C HIS A 454 -146.82 -25.19 104.02
N ASN A 455 -145.87 -24.34 103.56
CA ASN A 455 -144.39 -24.37 103.76
C ASN A 455 -143.57 -25.53 103.11
N LEU A 456 -142.25 -25.44 102.85
CA LEU A 456 -141.16 -24.44 103.09
C LEU A 456 -140.41 -24.11 101.75
N PHE A 457 -139.25 -23.43 101.70
CA PHE A 457 -138.92 -22.01 101.97
C PHE A 457 -137.58 -21.65 101.27
N LYS A 458 -137.25 -20.36 100.98
CA LYS A 458 -135.97 -19.96 100.31
C LYS A 458 -135.66 -18.44 100.42
N LYS A 459 -134.39 -18.02 100.20
CA LYS A 459 -133.89 -16.61 100.00
C LYS A 459 -133.92 -15.71 101.27
N LYS A 460 -133.33 -14.50 101.39
CA LYS A 460 -132.20 -13.73 100.75
C LYS A 460 -131.82 -12.53 101.67
N ALA A 461 -130.82 -11.73 101.27
CA ALA A 461 -130.62 -10.31 101.64
C ALA A 461 -130.18 -9.50 100.38
N PRO A 462 -129.86 -8.17 100.40
CA PRO A 462 -130.29 -7.02 101.23
C PRO A 462 -130.86 -5.84 100.38
N THR A 463 -131.29 -4.70 100.98
CA THR A 463 -131.50 -3.38 100.29
C THR A 463 -131.68 -2.21 101.28
N SER A 464 -131.70 -0.95 100.81
CA SER A 464 -131.91 0.28 101.62
C SER A 464 -132.71 1.40 100.90
N ALA A 465 -133.26 2.33 101.71
CA ALA A 465 -133.71 3.70 101.42
C ALA A 465 -135.21 4.04 101.11
N SER A 466 -135.68 5.07 101.84
CA SER A 466 -136.69 6.12 101.52
C SER A 466 -138.20 6.01 101.88
N SER A 467 -138.65 7.09 102.55
CA SER A 467 -139.95 7.83 102.47
C SER A 467 -141.24 7.44 103.28
N THR A 468 -141.69 8.44 104.05
CA THR A 468 -143.06 8.93 104.34
C THR A 468 -144.06 8.21 105.29
N ALA A 469 -144.08 8.70 106.54
CA ALA A 469 -145.17 9.49 107.18
C ALA A 469 -146.39 8.85 107.91
N SER A 470 -146.92 9.64 108.87
CA SER A 470 -148.27 9.62 109.50
C SER A 470 -148.55 8.74 110.75
N SER A 471 -148.07 9.23 111.90
CA SER A 471 -148.83 9.62 113.11
C SER A 471 -149.82 8.70 113.88
N SER A 472 -149.84 8.90 115.21
CA SER A 472 -150.97 8.73 116.18
C SER A 472 -151.38 7.28 116.55
N GLU A 473 -151.90 6.95 117.75
CA GLU A 473 -152.01 7.62 119.07
C GLU A 473 -152.47 6.60 120.17
N ILE A 474 -152.48 7.01 121.46
CA ILE A 474 -153.40 6.52 122.55
C ILE A 474 -153.23 5.04 123.03
N SER A 475 -153.48 4.64 124.29
CA SER A 475 -153.38 5.24 125.65
C SER A 475 -153.51 4.14 126.74
N ASP A 476 -153.35 4.49 128.02
CA ASP A 476 -153.84 3.83 129.27
C ASP A 476 -153.43 2.36 129.60
N SER A 477 -153.03 1.93 130.82
CA SER A 477 -153.41 2.25 132.23
C SER A 477 -154.80 1.67 132.63
N PRO A 478 -155.11 1.35 133.93
CA PRO A 478 -154.33 1.51 135.17
C PRO A 478 -154.33 0.30 136.17
N GLU A 479 -153.56 0.43 137.27
CA GLU A 479 -153.84 0.09 138.71
C GLU A 479 -154.49 -1.25 139.17
N PRO A 480 -154.43 -1.60 140.49
CA PRO A 480 -153.53 -1.19 141.61
C PRO A 480 -152.66 -2.42 142.03
N GLU A 481 -152.17 -2.73 143.25
CA GLU A 481 -152.00 -2.14 144.61
C GLU A 481 -150.85 -2.96 145.29
N GLY A 482 -150.41 -2.62 146.51
CA GLY A 482 -149.83 -3.58 147.46
C GLY A 482 -148.56 -3.10 148.19
N MET A 483 -148.73 -2.09 149.07
CA MET A 483 -147.76 -1.45 149.98
C MET A 483 -146.37 -2.12 150.32
N GLU A 484 -145.37 -1.25 150.50
CA GLU A 484 -144.24 -1.34 151.47
C GLU A 484 -142.93 -2.12 151.17
N VAL A 485 -142.58 -2.48 149.92
CA VAL A 485 -141.25 -3.12 149.62
C VAL A 485 -140.43 -2.50 148.47
N GLN A 486 -141.02 -1.66 147.61
CA GLN A 486 -140.51 -1.48 146.23
C GLN A 486 -139.36 -0.45 146.01
N GLU A 487 -139.08 0.48 146.95
CA GLU A 487 -138.19 1.64 146.67
C GLU A 487 -136.77 1.29 146.17
N ARG A 488 -136.22 0.12 146.54
CA ARG A 488 -134.86 -0.29 146.11
C ARG A 488 -134.74 -0.66 144.63
N LYS A 489 -135.84 -0.76 143.88
CA LYS A 489 -135.83 -1.20 142.48
C LYS A 489 -135.48 -0.09 141.48
N ASN A 490 -135.88 1.16 141.75
CA ASN A 490 -135.92 2.21 140.74
C ASN A 490 -134.54 2.81 140.38
N SER A 491 -133.50 2.57 141.19
CA SER A 491 -132.14 3.09 140.91
C SER A 491 -131.40 2.33 139.81
N VAL A 492 -131.68 1.04 139.61
CA VAL A 492 -130.88 0.15 138.75
C VAL A 492 -131.28 0.22 137.27
N GLN A 493 -132.52 0.65 136.98
CA GLN A 493 -133.06 0.62 135.62
C GLN A 493 -132.40 1.66 134.68
N LYS A 494 -131.95 2.80 135.22
CA LYS A 494 -131.47 3.95 134.44
C LYS A 494 -130.11 3.68 133.78
N ASP A 495 -129.15 3.18 134.55
CA ASP A 495 -127.76 2.98 134.13
C ASP A 495 -127.61 1.95 132.98
N VAL A 496 -128.65 1.12 132.77
CA VAL A 496 -128.71 0.09 131.72
C VAL A 496 -129.06 0.67 130.33
N GLU A 497 -129.73 1.83 130.27
CA GLU A 497 -130.15 2.43 128.99
C GLU A 497 -129.03 3.25 128.34
N ASP A 498 -128.31 4.06 129.12
CA ASP A 498 -127.18 4.87 128.63
C ASP A 498 -126.08 4.00 128.00
N TYR A 499 -125.78 2.83 128.60
CA TYR A 499 -124.74 1.90 128.13
C TYR A 499 -125.04 1.29 126.74
N LYS A 500 -126.32 1.18 126.34
CA LYS A 500 -126.71 0.71 124.99
C LYS A 500 -126.48 1.78 123.92
N LEU A 501 -126.70 3.05 124.27
CA LEU A 501 -126.60 4.16 123.32
C LEU A 501 -125.15 4.40 122.90
N GLU A 502 -124.21 4.28 123.84
CA GLU A 502 -122.78 4.46 123.58
C GLU A 502 -122.19 3.30 122.76
N THR A 503 -122.54 2.05 123.10
CA THR A 503 -122.09 0.86 122.34
C THR A 503 -122.59 0.83 120.89
N GLN A 504 -123.79 1.38 120.61
CA GLN A 504 -124.31 1.47 119.25
C GLN A 504 -123.57 2.51 118.39
N ARG A 505 -123.05 3.60 118.96
CA ARG A 505 -122.21 4.58 118.24
C ARG A 505 -120.88 3.98 117.80
N PHE A 506 -120.16 3.36 118.73
CA PHE A 506 -118.84 2.75 118.48
C PHE A 506 -118.88 1.72 117.34
N LEU A 507 -119.94 0.89 117.31
CA LEU A 507 -120.16 -0.10 116.26
C LEU A 507 -120.32 0.51 114.85
N ASN A 508 -120.96 1.67 114.73
CA ASN A 508 -121.11 2.33 113.43
C ASN A 508 -119.79 2.94 112.92
N GLU A 509 -119.04 3.61 113.79
CA GLU A 509 -117.76 4.24 113.43
C GLU A 509 -116.72 3.18 112.99
N MET A 510 -116.60 2.08 113.75
CA MET A 510 -115.70 0.98 113.42
C MET A 510 -116.04 0.36 112.04
N ASN A 511 -117.32 0.18 111.73
CA ASN A 511 -117.79 -0.36 110.44
C ASN A 511 -117.62 0.59 109.24
N GLN A 512 -117.33 1.88 109.47
CA GLN A 512 -116.94 2.80 108.42
C GLN A 512 -115.43 2.74 108.16
N LYS A 513 -114.60 2.85 109.21
CA LYS A 513 -113.13 2.72 109.10
C LYS A 513 -112.68 1.41 108.45
N ILE A 514 -113.37 0.29 108.73
CA ILE A 514 -113.12 -1.00 108.08
C ILE A 514 -113.42 -1.00 106.57
N ARG A 515 -114.39 -0.20 106.09
CA ARG A 515 -114.71 -0.09 104.66
C ARG A 515 -113.73 0.82 103.93
N GLU A 516 -113.38 1.95 104.50
CA GLU A 516 -112.40 2.89 103.97
C GLU A 516 -111.00 2.25 103.86
N GLY A 517 -110.56 1.56 104.91
CA GLY A 517 -109.30 0.80 104.90
C GLY A 517 -109.26 -0.34 103.87
N LYS A 518 -110.39 -0.99 103.59
CA LYS A 518 -110.48 -2.03 102.54
C LYS A 518 -110.44 -1.45 101.13
N ALA A 519 -110.99 -0.26 100.90
CA ALA A 519 -110.88 0.43 99.62
C ALA A 519 -109.42 0.83 99.34
N ALA A 520 -108.78 1.53 100.28
CA ALA A 520 -107.39 1.97 100.14
C ALA A 520 -106.41 0.79 99.96
N HIS A 521 -106.59 -0.32 100.68
CA HIS A 521 -105.78 -1.53 100.49
C HIS A 521 -105.93 -2.10 99.08
N MET A 522 -107.14 -2.09 98.50
CA MET A 522 -107.40 -2.64 97.18
C MET A 522 -106.78 -1.77 96.06
N GLU A 523 -106.82 -0.45 96.21
CA GLU A 523 -106.14 0.48 95.29
C GLU A 523 -104.62 0.31 95.35
N LEU A 524 -104.02 0.28 96.56
CA LEU A 524 -102.59 0.02 96.76
C LEU A 524 -102.15 -1.36 96.22
N THR A 525 -103.01 -2.38 96.28
CA THR A 525 -102.73 -3.71 95.71
C THR A 525 -102.71 -3.67 94.18
N ASN A 526 -103.64 -2.93 93.56
CA ASN A 526 -103.70 -2.77 92.10
C ASN A 526 -102.52 -1.93 91.58
N GLU A 527 -102.15 -0.87 92.28
CA GLU A 527 -100.98 -0.05 91.94
C GLU A 527 -99.67 -0.83 92.10
N GLY A 528 -99.50 -1.56 93.21
CA GLY A 528 -98.34 -2.42 93.45
C GLY A 528 -98.17 -3.53 92.41
N THR A 529 -99.27 -4.17 91.98
CA THR A 529 -99.22 -5.18 90.90
C THR A 529 -98.94 -4.59 89.53
N LYS A 530 -99.38 -3.36 89.25
CA LYS A 530 -99.03 -2.62 88.03
C LYS A 530 -97.54 -2.27 87.99
N LEU A 531 -97.00 -1.68 89.06
CA LEU A 531 -95.57 -1.37 89.18
C LEU A 531 -94.69 -2.62 89.10
N GLN A 532 -95.11 -3.73 89.71
CA GLN A 532 -94.38 -5.01 89.63
C GLN A 532 -94.41 -5.65 88.23
N LYS A 533 -95.35 -5.27 87.36
CA LYS A 533 -95.36 -5.66 85.94
C LYS A 533 -94.43 -4.74 85.13
N GLU A 534 -94.52 -3.43 85.34
CA GLU A 534 -93.70 -2.43 84.64
C GLU A 534 -92.20 -2.65 84.92
N LEU A 535 -91.80 -2.88 86.17
CA LEU A 535 -90.42 -3.23 86.54
C LEU A 535 -89.90 -4.51 85.88
N LYS A 536 -90.76 -5.51 85.62
CA LYS A 536 -90.35 -6.74 84.92
C LYS A 536 -90.17 -6.52 83.42
N GLU A 537 -90.98 -5.64 82.83
CA GLU A 537 -90.85 -5.26 81.42
C GLU A 537 -89.58 -4.41 81.21
N GLU A 538 -89.24 -3.53 82.15
CA GLU A 538 -87.96 -2.81 82.16
C GLU A 538 -86.74 -3.73 82.41
N GLU A 539 -86.83 -4.70 83.32
CA GLU A 539 -85.76 -5.68 83.56
C GLU A 539 -85.39 -6.48 82.30
N GLU A 540 -86.37 -6.95 81.52
CA GLU A 540 -86.11 -7.68 80.29
C GLU A 540 -85.50 -6.77 79.21
N VAL A 541 -85.95 -5.52 79.09
CA VAL A 541 -85.34 -4.52 78.19
C VAL A 541 -83.89 -4.23 78.57
N ILE A 542 -83.57 -4.16 79.87
CA ILE A 542 -82.19 -3.99 80.36
C ILE A 542 -81.33 -5.21 80.01
N LYS A 543 -81.86 -6.44 80.14
CA LYS A 543 -81.15 -7.68 79.75
C LYS A 543 -80.88 -7.70 78.25
N ASP A 544 -81.86 -7.35 77.41
CA ASP A 544 -81.67 -7.30 75.96
C ASP A 544 -80.65 -6.23 75.54
N LEU A 545 -80.68 -5.05 76.16
CA LEU A 545 -79.68 -4.00 75.94
C LEU A 545 -78.28 -4.45 76.37
N ASP A 546 -78.12 -5.11 77.51
CA ASP A 546 -76.82 -5.66 77.97
C ASP A 546 -76.28 -6.75 77.02
N THR A 547 -77.11 -7.71 76.56
CA THR A 547 -76.62 -8.70 75.60
C THR A 547 -76.25 -8.08 74.27
N ASN A 548 -76.95 -7.03 73.82
CA ASN A 548 -76.63 -6.31 72.59
C ASN A 548 -75.38 -5.43 72.73
N LEU A 549 -75.15 -4.81 73.90
CA LEU A 549 -73.92 -4.11 74.25
C LEU A 549 -72.71 -5.07 74.22
N LYS A 550 -72.83 -6.25 74.83
CA LYS A 550 -71.79 -7.29 74.82
C LYS A 550 -71.49 -7.82 73.42
N LYS A 551 -72.52 -8.03 72.58
CA LYS A 551 -72.35 -8.36 71.15
C LYS A 551 -71.64 -7.24 70.37
N ALA A 552 -71.95 -5.97 70.66
CA ALA A 552 -71.31 -4.82 70.02
C ALA A 552 -69.84 -4.67 70.45
N GLN A 553 -69.54 -4.81 71.75
CA GLN A 553 -68.18 -4.82 72.29
C GLN A 553 -67.34 -5.93 71.65
N SER A 554 -67.84 -7.18 71.62
CA SER A 554 -67.15 -8.31 70.98
C SER A 554 -66.85 -8.05 69.49
N ARG A 555 -67.81 -7.49 68.74
CA ARG A 555 -67.61 -7.08 67.34
C ARG A 555 -66.53 -5.99 67.21
N TYR A 556 -66.52 -5.00 68.10
CA TYR A 556 -65.52 -3.94 68.10
C TYR A 556 -64.11 -4.48 68.39
N THR A 557 -63.96 -5.36 69.39
CA THR A 557 -62.67 -6.01 69.70
C THR A 557 -62.15 -6.83 68.52
N MET A 558 -62.98 -7.70 67.92
CA MET A 558 -62.58 -8.47 66.73
C MET A 558 -62.21 -7.57 65.53
N MET A 559 -62.91 -6.44 65.36
CA MET A 559 -62.57 -5.46 64.32
C MET A 559 -61.23 -4.78 64.61
N TYR A 560 -60.98 -4.38 65.87
CA TYR A 560 -59.74 -3.76 66.30
C TYR A 560 -58.55 -4.71 66.12
N GLU A 561 -58.64 -5.95 66.61
CA GLU A 561 -57.63 -6.99 66.44
C GLU A 561 -57.36 -7.30 64.95
N SER A 562 -58.42 -7.39 64.14
CA SER A 562 -58.30 -7.61 62.68
C SER A 562 -57.66 -6.42 61.95
N MET A 563 -57.85 -5.19 62.42
CA MET A 563 -57.21 -4.01 61.85
C MET A 563 -55.77 -3.86 62.33
N GLN A 564 -55.47 -4.10 63.61
CA GLN A 564 -54.11 -4.11 64.14
C GLN A 564 -53.26 -5.18 63.42
N GLY A 565 -53.77 -6.41 63.28
CA GLY A 565 -53.08 -7.46 62.53
C GLY A 565 -52.85 -7.16 61.04
N LYS A 566 -53.59 -6.21 60.44
CA LYS A 566 -53.30 -5.67 59.10
C LYS A 566 -52.21 -4.62 59.15
N VAL A 567 -52.27 -3.68 60.11
CA VAL A 567 -51.24 -2.65 60.33
C VAL A 567 -49.88 -3.31 60.56
N ASP A 568 -49.78 -4.23 61.52
CA ASP A 568 -48.59 -5.04 61.81
C ASP A 568 -48.02 -5.75 60.58
N LYS A 569 -48.89 -6.17 59.65
CA LYS A 569 -48.49 -6.87 58.42
C LYS A 569 -47.97 -5.89 57.38
N THR A 570 -48.66 -4.76 57.17
CA THR A 570 -48.19 -3.70 56.26
C THR A 570 -46.90 -3.05 56.76
N GLU A 571 -46.73 -2.90 58.08
CA GLU A 571 -45.50 -2.39 58.68
C GLU A 571 -44.33 -3.35 58.44
N LYS A 572 -44.53 -4.66 58.60
CA LYS A 572 -43.51 -5.67 58.24
C LYS A 572 -43.19 -5.66 56.75
N GLU A 573 -44.19 -5.51 55.88
CA GLU A 573 -44.00 -5.41 54.43
C GLU A 573 -43.19 -4.15 54.06
N ILE A 574 -43.52 -2.98 54.63
CA ILE A 574 -42.76 -1.73 54.46
C ILE A 574 -41.30 -1.93 54.90
N ASN A 575 -41.06 -2.44 56.11
CA ASN A 575 -39.71 -2.71 56.61
C ASN A 575 -38.91 -3.65 55.66
N THR A 576 -39.55 -4.67 55.07
CA THR A 576 -38.89 -5.55 54.09
C THR A 576 -38.64 -4.90 52.73
N PHE A 577 -39.39 -3.87 52.35
CA PHE A 577 -39.09 -3.07 51.16
C PHE A 577 -38.00 -2.03 51.43
N GLU A 578 -37.95 -1.44 52.61
CA GLU A 578 -36.89 -0.50 53.00
C GLU A 578 -35.52 -1.18 53.05
N THR A 579 -35.41 -2.39 53.62
CA THR A 579 -34.16 -3.16 53.57
C THR A 579 -33.76 -3.54 52.14
N GLN A 580 -34.71 -3.99 51.31
CA GLN A 580 -34.45 -4.28 49.89
C GLN A 580 -34.01 -3.04 49.11
N ILE A 581 -34.59 -1.87 49.36
CA ILE A 581 -34.20 -0.60 48.74
C ILE A 581 -32.77 -0.24 49.14
N GLU A 582 -32.40 -0.40 50.41
CA GLU A 582 -31.06 -0.10 50.91
C GLU A 582 -29.99 -1.08 50.40
N GLU A 583 -30.30 -2.37 50.32
CA GLU A 583 -29.47 -3.37 49.63
C GLU A 583 -29.28 -3.04 48.14
N LYS A 584 -30.35 -2.59 47.46
CA LYS A 584 -30.30 -2.19 46.05
C LYS A 584 -29.46 -0.92 45.83
N LYS A 585 -29.54 0.07 46.73
CA LYS A 585 -28.68 1.27 46.67
C LYS A 585 -27.20 0.89 46.77
N LYS A 586 -26.84 0.11 47.79
CA LYS A 586 -25.44 -0.32 48.00
C LYS A 586 -24.91 -1.11 46.81
N LEU A 587 -25.72 -2.01 46.25
CA LEU A 587 -25.38 -2.73 45.03
C LEU A 587 -25.20 -1.80 43.80
N ILE A 588 -25.87 -0.64 43.75
CA ILE A 588 -25.66 0.38 42.71
C ILE A 588 -24.38 1.19 42.99
N GLU A 589 -24.14 1.61 44.23
CA GLU A 589 -22.90 2.31 44.62
C GLU A 589 -21.65 1.44 44.36
N GLU A 590 -21.69 0.15 44.69
CA GLU A 590 -20.61 -0.81 44.39
C GLU A 590 -20.39 -1.03 42.88
N ARG A 591 -21.43 -0.88 42.06
CA ARG A 591 -21.37 -1.16 40.62
C ARG A 591 -21.00 0.05 39.78
N THR A 592 -21.38 1.25 40.21
CA THR A 592 -21.10 2.51 39.49
C THR A 592 -19.63 2.69 39.11
N PRO A 593 -18.63 2.61 40.03
CA PRO A 593 -17.23 2.80 39.65
C PRO A 593 -16.69 1.73 38.70
N ILE A 594 -17.25 0.50 38.74
CA ILE A 594 -16.87 -0.58 37.80
C ILE A 594 -17.35 -0.23 36.37
N PHE A 595 -18.49 0.45 36.23
CA PHE A 595 -18.94 0.97 34.94
C PHE A 595 -18.10 2.16 34.46
N GLU A 596 -17.71 3.08 35.35
CA GLU A 596 -16.80 4.19 35.02
C GLU A 596 -15.42 3.70 34.56
N GLU A 597 -14.85 2.69 35.23
CA GLU A 597 -13.61 2.02 34.78
C GLU A 597 -13.77 1.33 33.43
N LEU A 598 -14.90 0.63 33.20
CA LEU A 598 -15.20 -0.02 31.92
C LEU A 598 -15.37 0.98 30.77
N GLU A 599 -16.03 2.11 31.01
CA GLU A 599 -16.24 3.17 30.01
C GLU A 599 -14.92 3.87 29.68
N LYS A 600 -14.10 4.17 30.70
CA LYS A 600 -12.73 4.68 30.50
C LYS A 600 -11.85 3.71 29.70
N VAL A 601 -11.87 2.41 30.02
CA VAL A 601 -11.15 1.37 29.26
C VAL A 601 -11.68 1.27 27.82
N PHE A 602 -12.99 1.49 27.60
CA PHE A 602 -13.59 1.53 26.28
C PHE A 602 -13.14 2.76 25.47
N GLU A 603 -13.07 3.95 26.07
CA GLU A 603 -12.52 5.15 25.45
C GLU A 603 -11.03 5.00 25.13
N GLU A 604 -10.19 4.55 26.08
CA GLU A 604 -8.77 4.30 25.88
C GLU A 604 -8.52 3.33 24.73
N ARG A 605 -9.30 2.22 24.67
CA ARG A 605 -9.21 1.23 23.60
C ARG A 605 -9.72 1.75 22.26
N THR A 606 -10.75 2.60 22.25
CA THR A 606 -11.27 3.27 21.05
C THR A 606 -10.27 4.29 20.50
N ASN A 607 -9.61 5.06 21.39
CA ASN A 607 -8.56 6.01 21.04
C ASN A 607 -7.31 5.29 20.51
N ALA A 608 -6.89 4.19 21.14
CA ALA A 608 -5.81 3.33 20.64
C ALA A 608 -6.12 2.74 19.25
N TYR A 609 -7.36 2.26 19.03
CA TYR A 609 -7.81 1.79 17.73
C TYR A 609 -7.80 2.89 16.66
N ASN A 610 -8.28 4.10 16.99
CA ASN A 610 -8.28 5.25 16.08
C ASN A 610 -6.85 5.72 15.73
N ALA A 611 -5.94 5.72 16.70
CA ALA A 611 -4.52 5.99 16.47
C ALA A 611 -3.88 4.93 15.57
N MET A 612 -4.15 3.64 15.80
CA MET A 612 -3.67 2.54 14.95
C MET A 612 -4.23 2.65 13.51
N LYS A 613 -5.52 2.98 13.37
CA LYS A 613 -6.19 3.21 12.08
C LYS A 613 -5.55 4.38 11.31
N LYS A 614 -5.21 5.48 12.00
CA LYS A 614 -4.47 6.62 11.42
C LYS A 614 -3.06 6.23 10.98
N ASN A 615 -2.33 5.46 11.80
CA ASN A 615 -1.01 4.94 11.45
C ASN A 615 -1.06 4.00 10.23
N ILE A 616 -2.05 3.11 10.15
CA ILE A 616 -2.27 2.23 8.99
C ILE A 616 -2.56 3.05 7.72
N ALA A 617 -3.34 4.14 7.82
CA ALA A 617 -3.60 5.03 6.69
C ALA A 617 -2.30 5.73 6.20
N MET A 618 -1.50 6.29 7.11
CA MET A 618 -0.21 6.90 6.77
C MET A 618 0.79 5.89 6.16
N MET A 619 0.84 4.66 6.69
CA MET A 619 1.68 3.60 6.14
C MET A 619 1.21 3.15 4.75
N ARG A 620 -0.10 3.09 4.48
CA ARG A 620 -0.65 2.85 3.13
C ARG A 620 -0.29 3.97 2.16
N GLN A 621 -0.40 5.23 2.58
CA GLN A 621 0.00 6.39 1.77
C GLN A 621 1.50 6.35 1.44
N LYS A 622 2.36 6.15 2.45
CA LYS A 622 3.81 6.03 2.26
C LYS A 622 4.19 4.84 1.37
N LYS A 623 3.50 3.70 1.50
CA LYS A 623 3.66 2.58 0.58
C LYS A 623 3.31 2.97 -0.85
N SER A 624 2.16 3.63 -1.08
CA SER A 624 1.75 4.06 -2.42
C SER A 624 2.74 5.04 -3.07
N GLN A 625 3.38 5.91 -2.27
CA GLN A 625 4.44 6.81 -2.74
C GLN A 625 5.72 6.04 -3.11
N LEU A 626 6.10 5.03 -2.33
CA LEU A 626 7.25 4.17 -2.63
C LEU A 626 7.00 3.28 -3.86
N ASP A 627 5.82 2.68 -3.99
CA ASP A 627 5.42 1.88 -5.15
C ASP A 627 5.46 2.73 -6.45
N GLU A 628 5.02 4.00 -6.39
CA GLU A 628 5.08 4.96 -7.51
C GLU A 628 6.52 5.41 -7.85
N ASN A 629 7.37 5.64 -6.84
CA ASN A 629 8.78 5.95 -7.08
C ASN A 629 9.52 4.75 -7.70
N ILE A 630 9.27 3.53 -7.21
CA ILE A 630 9.79 2.28 -7.79
C ILE A 630 9.34 2.11 -9.24
N ARG A 631 8.10 2.53 -9.58
CA ARG A 631 7.61 2.55 -10.96
C ARG A 631 8.43 3.51 -11.83
N LYS A 632 8.61 4.77 -11.41
CA LYS A 632 9.40 5.77 -12.15
C LYS A 632 10.84 5.33 -12.39
N THR A 633 11.53 4.84 -11.35
CA THR A 633 12.91 4.35 -11.49
C THR A 633 13.03 3.11 -12.40
N ARG A 634 11.98 2.27 -12.50
CA ARG A 634 11.91 1.18 -13.49
C ARG A 634 11.72 1.70 -14.91
N GLU A 635 10.86 2.69 -15.12
CA GLU A 635 10.66 3.35 -16.42
C GLU A 635 11.92 4.08 -16.89
N GLU A 636 12.62 4.78 -15.99
CA GLU A 636 13.93 5.41 -16.23
C GLU A 636 15.00 4.38 -16.59
N LYS A 637 15.09 3.27 -15.84
CA LYS A 637 15.99 2.16 -16.16
C LYS A 637 15.70 1.55 -17.55
N GLN A 638 14.43 1.40 -17.93
CA GLN A 638 14.07 0.94 -19.27
C GLN A 638 14.47 1.94 -20.37
N LYS A 639 14.26 3.25 -20.15
CA LYS A 639 14.72 4.30 -21.09
C LYS A 639 16.24 4.25 -21.29
N MET A 640 17.02 4.08 -20.23
CA MET A 640 18.49 3.97 -20.28
C MET A 640 19.00 2.70 -20.99
N GLU A 641 18.18 1.65 -21.12
CA GLU A 641 18.60 0.40 -21.76
C GLU A 641 18.69 0.52 -23.30
N ILE A 642 18.13 1.58 -23.91
CA ILE A 642 18.26 1.89 -25.35
C ILE A 642 19.60 2.59 -25.67
N PRO A 643 19.97 3.74 -25.06
CA PRO A 643 21.30 4.34 -25.24
C PRO A 643 22.44 3.38 -24.90
N LYS A 644 22.26 2.52 -23.89
CA LYS A 644 23.21 1.48 -23.50
C LYS A 644 23.41 0.37 -24.55
N LYS A 645 22.44 0.13 -25.44
CA LYS A 645 22.61 -0.73 -26.62
C LYS A 645 23.33 0.01 -27.74
N GLN A 646 22.86 1.22 -28.07
CA GLN A 646 23.48 2.07 -29.10
C GLN A 646 24.97 2.29 -28.82
N LEU A 647 25.34 2.69 -27.61
CA LEU A 647 26.74 2.89 -27.20
C LEU A 647 27.59 1.61 -27.28
N LYS A 648 27.00 0.42 -27.10
CA LYS A 648 27.69 -0.86 -27.31
C LYS A 648 27.90 -1.17 -28.79
N GLU A 649 26.93 -0.84 -29.63
CA GLU A 649 27.00 -1.01 -31.08
C GLU A 649 27.99 0.00 -31.71
N ASP A 650 28.00 1.25 -31.24
CA ASP A 650 28.99 2.27 -31.61
C ASP A 650 30.40 1.89 -31.16
N LEU A 651 30.57 1.39 -29.92
CA LEU A 651 31.85 0.89 -29.42
C LEU A 651 32.34 -0.34 -30.21
N LYS A 652 31.42 -1.23 -30.63
CA LYS A 652 31.74 -2.37 -31.51
C LYS A 652 32.19 -1.87 -32.89
N ARG A 653 31.43 -0.96 -33.51
CA ARG A 653 31.76 -0.36 -34.81
C ARG A 653 33.13 0.34 -34.77
N LYS A 654 33.40 1.14 -33.74
CA LYS A 654 34.69 1.83 -33.58
C LYS A 654 35.87 0.87 -33.37
N ARG A 655 35.66 -0.28 -32.70
CA ARG A 655 36.68 -1.34 -32.60
C ARG A 655 36.89 -2.08 -33.92
N GLU A 656 35.85 -2.24 -34.72
CA GLU A 656 35.95 -2.83 -36.06
C GLU A 656 36.66 -1.88 -37.04
N GLU A 657 36.36 -0.57 -36.96
CA GLU A 657 37.08 0.49 -37.69
C GLU A 657 38.57 0.54 -37.33
N THR A 658 38.95 0.55 -36.04
CA THR A 658 40.37 0.62 -35.64
C THR A 658 41.13 -0.67 -35.95
N MET A 659 40.50 -1.85 -35.83
CA MET A 659 41.10 -3.11 -36.28
C MET A 659 41.33 -3.14 -37.79
N TYR A 660 40.41 -2.58 -38.59
CA TYR A 660 40.58 -2.46 -40.04
C TYR A 660 41.71 -1.49 -40.41
N GLN A 661 41.79 -0.33 -39.73
CA GLN A 661 42.89 0.63 -39.90
C GLN A 661 44.24 0.02 -39.53
N LEU A 662 44.33 -0.66 -38.39
CA LEU A 662 45.55 -1.32 -37.93
C LEU A 662 45.99 -2.44 -38.88
N LYS A 663 45.03 -3.23 -39.41
CA LYS A 663 45.35 -4.23 -40.43
C LYS A 663 45.90 -3.58 -41.70
N ARG A 664 45.25 -2.55 -42.23
CA ARG A 664 45.73 -1.81 -43.40
C ARG A 664 47.14 -1.24 -43.19
N GLN A 665 47.41 -0.64 -42.02
CA GLN A 665 48.75 -0.17 -41.66
C GLN A 665 49.78 -1.31 -41.59
N GLY A 666 49.36 -2.51 -41.15
CA GLY A 666 50.19 -3.72 -41.22
C GLY A 666 50.50 -4.16 -42.65
N ASP A 667 49.47 -4.21 -43.52
CA ASP A 667 49.59 -4.57 -44.93
C ASP A 667 50.46 -3.54 -45.70
N ASP A 668 50.29 -2.24 -45.41
CA ASP A 668 51.06 -1.15 -46.03
C ASP A 668 52.52 -1.11 -45.50
N ARG A 669 52.76 -1.39 -44.20
CA ARG A 669 54.12 -1.59 -43.66
C ARG A 669 54.82 -2.78 -44.33
N GLN A 670 54.11 -3.89 -44.54
CA GLN A 670 54.71 -5.08 -45.17
C GLN A 670 55.15 -4.82 -46.61
N LYS A 671 54.42 -3.98 -47.37
CA LYS A 671 54.86 -3.51 -48.69
C LYS A 671 56.12 -2.66 -48.59
N LEU A 672 56.15 -1.69 -47.67
CA LEU A 672 57.31 -0.82 -47.47
C LEU A 672 58.56 -1.61 -47.08
N GLU A 673 58.43 -2.65 -46.25
CA GLU A 673 59.53 -3.57 -45.90
C GLU A 673 60.05 -4.35 -47.12
N GLN A 674 59.17 -4.76 -48.05
CA GLN A 674 59.56 -5.40 -49.32
C GLN A 674 60.20 -4.40 -50.30
N GLU A 675 59.70 -3.17 -50.38
CA GLU A 675 60.26 -2.10 -51.22
C GLU A 675 61.66 -1.71 -50.74
N ILE A 676 61.85 -1.51 -49.43
CA ILE A 676 63.16 -1.26 -48.80
C ILE A 676 64.11 -2.44 -49.05
N PHE A 677 63.65 -3.68 -48.90
CA PHE A 677 64.48 -4.86 -49.17
C PHE A 677 64.94 -4.92 -50.64
N THR A 678 64.02 -4.75 -51.59
CA THR A 678 64.36 -4.77 -53.03
C THR A 678 65.22 -3.57 -53.45
N ALA A 679 65.04 -2.40 -52.84
CA ALA A 679 65.93 -1.26 -53.00
C ALA A 679 67.34 -1.55 -52.46
N GLY A 680 67.46 -2.18 -51.29
CA GLY A 680 68.74 -2.62 -50.71
C GLY A 680 69.46 -3.66 -51.57
N CYS A 681 68.73 -4.60 -52.20
CA CYS A 681 69.30 -5.51 -53.19
C CYS A 681 69.82 -4.78 -54.42
N LYS A 682 69.04 -3.86 -55.01
CA LYS A 682 69.47 -3.04 -56.17
C LYS A 682 70.70 -2.20 -55.85
N LEU A 683 70.72 -1.56 -54.68
CA LEU A 683 71.85 -0.76 -54.21
C LEU A 683 73.11 -1.62 -54.08
N ARG A 684 73.01 -2.84 -53.53
CA ARG A 684 74.14 -3.76 -53.47
C ARG A 684 74.69 -4.08 -54.86
N THR A 685 73.83 -4.41 -55.82
CA THR A 685 74.28 -4.67 -57.20
C THR A 685 74.95 -3.42 -57.82
N ILE A 686 74.44 -2.21 -57.56
CA ILE A 686 75.09 -0.98 -58.02
C ILE A 686 76.46 -0.78 -57.36
N MET A 687 76.61 -1.08 -56.05
CA MET A 687 77.91 -1.05 -55.38
C MET A 687 78.88 -2.11 -55.94
N GLU A 688 78.39 -3.31 -56.24
CA GLU A 688 79.17 -4.40 -56.84
C GLU A 688 79.64 -4.07 -58.27
N GLU A 689 78.82 -3.37 -59.08
CA GLU A 689 79.25 -2.87 -60.40
C GLU A 689 80.18 -1.65 -60.29
N ASN A 690 79.91 -0.71 -59.37
CA ASN A 690 80.80 0.43 -59.14
C ASN A 690 82.21 -0.02 -58.72
N GLN A 691 82.33 -1.01 -57.83
CA GLN A 691 83.63 -1.58 -57.46
C GLN A 691 84.36 -2.15 -58.69
N LYS A 692 83.68 -2.87 -59.58
CA LYS A 692 84.29 -3.39 -60.83
C LYS A 692 84.74 -2.27 -61.77
N LEU A 693 84.03 -1.13 -61.78
CA LEU A 693 84.41 0.05 -62.54
C LEU A 693 85.62 0.76 -61.91
N GLU A 694 85.70 0.85 -60.58
CA GLU A 694 86.87 1.36 -59.87
C GLU A 694 88.10 0.47 -60.10
N ASP A 695 87.97 -0.85 -59.93
CA ASP A 695 88.99 -1.87 -60.23
C ASP A 695 89.45 -1.81 -61.71
N GLY A 696 88.52 -1.51 -62.63
CA GLY A 696 88.78 -1.35 -64.06
C GLY A 696 89.53 -0.05 -64.38
N CYS A 697 89.10 1.06 -63.79
CA CYS A 697 89.79 2.35 -63.89
C CYS A 697 91.21 2.30 -63.31
N GLN A 698 91.43 1.56 -62.21
CA GLN A 698 92.76 1.36 -61.65
C GLN A 698 93.67 0.61 -62.64
N LYS A 699 93.20 -0.49 -63.25
CA LYS A 699 93.98 -1.25 -64.26
C LYS A 699 94.32 -0.40 -65.48
N LEU A 700 93.37 0.40 -65.97
CA LEU A 700 93.63 1.34 -67.07
C LEU A 700 94.64 2.43 -66.67
N ALA A 701 94.68 2.86 -65.40
CA ALA A 701 95.70 3.78 -64.92
C ALA A 701 97.09 3.12 -64.83
N GLU A 702 97.16 1.84 -64.42
CA GLU A 702 98.39 1.04 -64.42
C GLU A 702 98.90 0.81 -65.86
N GLU A 703 98.04 0.43 -66.80
CA GLU A 703 98.36 0.31 -68.23
C GLU A 703 98.85 1.64 -68.84
N ILE A 704 98.26 2.77 -68.46
CA ILE A 704 98.70 4.11 -68.89
C ILE A 704 100.09 4.47 -68.31
N LEU A 705 100.45 3.99 -67.12
CA LEU A 705 101.78 4.19 -66.54
C LEU A 705 102.83 3.34 -67.26
N ASP A 706 102.52 2.08 -67.56
CA ASP A 706 103.42 1.21 -68.35
C ASP A 706 103.62 1.72 -69.78
N LEU A 707 102.56 2.20 -70.45
CA LEU A 707 102.66 2.84 -71.77
C LEU A 707 103.50 4.13 -71.74
N ARG A 708 103.38 4.95 -70.68
CA ARG A 708 104.25 6.13 -70.50
C ARG A 708 105.72 5.74 -70.33
N LYS A 709 105.99 4.69 -69.55
CA LYS A 709 107.34 4.15 -69.36
C LYS A 709 107.92 3.61 -70.66
N GLN A 710 107.12 2.91 -71.48
CA GLN A 710 107.53 2.50 -72.83
C GLN A 710 107.82 3.70 -73.73
N MET A 711 107.01 4.76 -73.71
CA MET A 711 107.28 5.99 -74.46
C MET A 711 108.58 6.70 -74.02
N GLU A 712 108.92 6.67 -72.73
CA GLU A 712 110.21 7.20 -72.23
C GLU A 712 111.40 6.33 -72.67
N GLU A 713 111.26 5.01 -72.66
CA GLU A 713 112.27 4.07 -73.16
C GLU A 713 112.49 4.23 -74.68
N ASP A 714 111.41 4.34 -75.46
CA ASP A 714 111.44 4.59 -76.92
C ASP A 714 112.03 5.97 -77.25
N ALA A 715 111.70 7.02 -76.47
CA ALA A 715 112.31 8.34 -76.64
C ALA A 715 113.84 8.29 -76.37
N GLY A 716 114.26 7.55 -75.35
CA GLY A 716 115.68 7.32 -75.04
C GLY A 716 116.40 6.44 -76.08
N LEU A 717 115.70 5.50 -76.72
CA LEU A 717 116.22 4.74 -77.87
C LEU A 717 116.34 5.63 -79.10
N LYS A 718 115.34 6.47 -79.39
CA LYS A 718 115.38 7.43 -80.49
C LYS A 718 116.54 8.41 -80.33
N GLN A 719 116.75 8.99 -79.15
CA GLN A 719 117.87 9.90 -78.92
C GLN A 719 119.22 9.23 -79.25
N LYS A 720 119.44 7.99 -78.81
CA LYS A 720 120.66 7.23 -79.15
C LYS A 720 120.80 6.98 -80.65
N LEU A 721 119.71 6.73 -81.36
CA LEU A 721 119.70 6.56 -82.82
C LEU A 721 120.01 7.87 -83.56
N ASP A 722 119.52 9.01 -83.06
CA ASP A 722 119.85 10.34 -83.59
C ASP A 722 121.32 10.71 -83.30
N GLU A 723 121.87 10.33 -82.14
CA GLU A 723 123.30 10.45 -81.78
C GLU A 723 124.20 9.54 -82.64
N GLU A 724 123.83 8.27 -82.86
CA GLU A 724 124.48 7.35 -83.81
C GLU A 724 124.51 7.96 -85.22
N LEU A 725 123.36 8.47 -85.68
CA LEU A 725 123.20 9.03 -87.01
C LEU A 725 124.07 10.27 -87.21
N GLU A 726 124.16 11.17 -86.24
CA GLU A 726 125.01 12.36 -86.33
C GLU A 726 126.51 11.99 -86.29
N ALA A 727 126.90 11.02 -85.48
CA ALA A 727 128.27 10.49 -85.49
C ALA A 727 128.64 9.90 -86.86
N VAL A 728 127.72 9.19 -87.52
CA VAL A 728 127.90 8.68 -88.89
C VAL A 728 127.98 9.81 -89.92
N LYS A 729 127.15 10.88 -89.83
CA LYS A 729 127.27 12.06 -90.70
C LYS A 729 128.64 12.73 -90.56
N VAL A 730 129.10 12.97 -89.34
CA VAL A 730 130.41 13.58 -89.05
C VAL A 730 131.56 12.70 -89.57
N GLY A 731 131.42 11.37 -89.49
CA GLY A 731 132.36 10.44 -90.13
C GLY A 731 132.36 10.58 -91.66
N LEU A 732 131.18 10.57 -92.29
CA LEU A 732 131.02 10.65 -93.74
C LEU A 732 131.56 11.96 -94.32
N VAL A 733 131.31 13.09 -93.66
CA VAL A 733 131.83 14.41 -94.05
C VAL A 733 133.37 14.43 -94.01
N LYS A 734 133.99 13.80 -92.99
CA LYS A 734 135.46 13.68 -92.92
C LYS A 734 136.04 12.82 -94.05
N SER A 735 135.42 11.68 -94.36
CA SER A 735 135.86 10.87 -95.52
C SER A 735 135.70 11.61 -96.85
N TRP A 736 134.61 12.38 -97.00
CA TRP A 736 134.40 13.21 -98.19
C TRP A 736 135.45 14.31 -98.33
N GLN A 737 135.85 14.93 -97.22
CA GLN A 737 136.96 15.91 -97.20
C GLN A 737 138.28 15.26 -97.62
N THR A 738 138.63 14.07 -97.10
CA THR A 738 139.87 13.38 -97.51
C THR A 738 139.84 12.92 -98.97
N ASP A 739 138.68 12.52 -99.51
CA ASP A 739 138.53 12.19 -100.93
C ASP A 739 138.63 13.43 -101.82
N GLN A 740 138.14 14.60 -101.37
CA GLN A 740 138.33 15.88 -102.06
C GLN A 740 139.80 16.31 -102.08
N GLU A 741 140.50 16.28 -100.93
CA GLU A 741 141.93 16.57 -100.83
C GLU A 741 142.76 15.64 -101.76
N LEU A 742 142.39 14.36 -101.83
CA LEU A 742 143.02 13.39 -102.71
C LEU A 742 142.77 13.71 -104.20
N ASN A 743 141.56 14.15 -104.56
CA ASN A 743 141.23 14.58 -105.92
C ASN A 743 141.96 15.89 -106.32
N GLU A 744 142.14 16.82 -105.39
CA GLU A 744 142.97 18.02 -105.59
C GLU A 744 144.45 17.65 -105.82
N LEU A 745 144.99 16.66 -105.10
CA LEU A 745 146.33 16.11 -105.35
C LEU A 745 146.48 15.39 -106.70
N PHE A 746 145.45 14.68 -107.17
CA PHE A 746 145.47 14.04 -108.50
C PHE A 746 145.38 15.05 -109.63
N THR A 747 144.44 16.01 -109.56
CA THR A 747 144.33 17.07 -110.57
C THR A 747 145.58 17.94 -110.66
N ALA A 748 146.26 18.22 -109.55
CA ALA A 748 147.57 18.89 -109.55
C ALA A 748 148.67 18.07 -110.26
N LYS A 749 148.65 16.72 -110.16
CA LYS A 749 149.56 15.85 -110.93
C LYS A 749 149.23 15.83 -112.41
N ASP A 750 147.95 15.72 -112.76
CA ASP A 750 147.51 15.67 -114.15
C ASP A 750 147.82 16.98 -114.88
N GLN A 751 147.73 18.12 -114.20
CA GLN A 751 148.17 19.42 -114.71
C GLN A 751 149.66 19.43 -115.10
N ILE A 752 150.54 18.89 -114.25
CA ILE A 752 151.99 18.76 -114.55
C ILE A 752 152.23 17.85 -115.77
N VAL A 753 151.43 16.80 -115.94
CA VAL A 753 151.49 15.90 -117.10
C VAL A 753 151.02 16.61 -118.38
N VAL A 754 149.97 17.43 -118.30
CA VAL A 754 149.49 18.26 -119.43
C VAL A 754 150.51 19.32 -119.83
N GLU A 755 151.19 19.96 -118.86
CA GLU A 755 152.29 20.90 -119.13
C GLU A 755 153.47 20.21 -119.83
N GLY A 756 153.89 19.02 -119.35
CA GLY A 756 154.93 18.22 -120.02
C GLY A 756 154.55 17.78 -121.44
N PHE A 757 153.29 17.44 -121.70
CA PHE A 757 152.81 17.19 -123.07
C PHE A 757 152.80 18.45 -123.94
N SER A 758 152.55 19.63 -123.35
CA SER A 758 152.54 20.91 -124.06
C SER A 758 153.96 21.33 -124.51
N GLU A 759 154.97 21.15 -123.66
CA GLU A 759 156.38 21.32 -124.08
C GLU A 759 156.77 20.37 -125.21
N LEU A 760 156.35 19.10 -125.12
CA LEU A 760 156.66 18.08 -126.13
C LEU A 760 156.00 18.40 -127.49
N LEU A 761 154.76 18.92 -127.48
CA LEU A 761 154.07 19.43 -128.65
C LEU A 761 154.87 20.58 -129.28
N HIS A 762 155.28 21.57 -128.50
CA HIS A 762 155.99 22.74 -129.03
C HIS A 762 157.36 22.39 -129.63
N GLN A 763 158.10 21.47 -129.00
CA GLN A 763 159.34 20.89 -129.57
C GLN A 763 159.09 20.11 -130.88
N THR A 764 157.87 19.59 -131.06
CA THR A 764 157.48 18.85 -132.28
C THR A 764 157.08 19.82 -133.39
N GLU A 765 156.37 20.91 -133.08
CA GLU A 765 156.11 22.01 -134.02
C GLU A 765 157.41 22.64 -134.54
N GLU A 766 158.38 22.91 -133.65
CA GLU A 766 159.70 23.41 -134.07
C GLU A 766 160.44 22.45 -135.02
N ARG A 767 160.26 21.13 -134.83
CA ARG A 767 160.81 20.12 -135.74
C ARG A 767 160.06 20.14 -137.07
N GLU A 768 158.74 20.28 -137.05
CA GLU A 768 157.94 20.37 -138.28
C GLU A 768 158.28 21.61 -139.10
N VAL A 769 158.43 22.79 -138.47
CA VAL A 769 158.90 24.02 -139.12
C VAL A 769 160.28 23.83 -139.76
N ARG A 770 161.19 23.12 -139.10
CA ARG A 770 162.52 22.77 -139.65
C ARG A 770 162.41 21.79 -140.83
N ILE A 771 161.55 20.76 -140.74
CA ILE A 771 161.31 19.79 -141.82
C ILE A 771 160.69 20.49 -143.03
N ASN A 772 159.63 21.29 -142.84
CA ASN A 772 158.97 22.06 -143.89
C ASN A 772 159.96 22.99 -144.62
N LYS A 773 160.94 23.57 -143.90
CA LYS A 773 162.02 24.39 -144.50
C LYS A 773 162.98 23.59 -145.39
N ILE A 774 163.22 22.31 -145.09
CA ILE A 774 163.98 21.38 -145.93
C ILE A 774 163.14 20.93 -147.13
N THR A 775 161.88 20.51 -146.90
CA THR A 775 160.94 20.05 -147.94
C THR A 775 160.70 21.11 -149.00
N LYS A 776 160.57 22.39 -148.61
CA LYS A 776 160.38 23.51 -149.55
C LYS A 776 161.59 23.66 -150.50
N ARG A 777 162.80 23.58 -149.95
CA ARG A 777 164.07 23.64 -150.70
C ARG A 777 164.23 22.47 -151.67
N LEU A 778 163.80 21.27 -151.27
CA LEU A 778 163.78 20.08 -152.15
C LEU A 778 162.79 20.25 -153.31
N ASN A 779 161.64 20.90 -153.08
CA ASN A 779 160.64 21.18 -154.11
C ASN A 779 161.11 22.25 -155.11
N GLU A 780 161.93 23.21 -154.66
CA GLU A 780 162.54 24.25 -155.51
C GLU A 780 163.57 23.65 -156.49
N GLU A 781 164.39 22.68 -156.06
CA GLU A 781 165.27 21.89 -156.92
C GLU A 781 164.48 21.05 -157.94
N LEU A 782 163.42 20.36 -157.48
CA LEU A 782 162.56 19.52 -158.35
C LEU A 782 161.79 20.34 -159.39
N MET A 783 161.41 21.58 -159.08
CA MET A 783 160.81 22.52 -160.04
C MET A 783 161.74 22.84 -161.23
N TYR A 784 163.05 22.98 -160.99
CA TYR A 784 164.03 23.19 -162.07
C TYR A 784 164.17 21.94 -162.95
N LEU A 785 164.22 20.75 -162.34
CA LEU A 785 164.27 19.49 -163.09
C LEU A 785 162.99 19.28 -163.93
N SER A 786 161.82 19.63 -163.39
CA SER A 786 160.53 19.59 -164.11
C SER A 786 160.55 20.48 -165.35
N LYS A 787 161.04 21.74 -165.24
CA LYS A 787 161.13 22.67 -166.38
C LYS A 787 162.12 22.23 -167.46
N PHE A 788 163.14 21.43 -167.12
CA PHE A 788 164.05 20.88 -168.13
C PHE A 788 163.42 19.70 -168.89
N LEU A 789 162.72 18.81 -168.17
CA LEU A 789 162.07 17.62 -168.76
C LEU A 789 160.92 17.97 -169.72
N GLU A 790 160.29 19.14 -169.55
CA GLU A 790 159.21 19.62 -170.42
C GLU A 790 159.65 19.86 -171.88
N ASN A 791 160.94 20.12 -172.12
CA ASN A 791 161.51 20.33 -173.47
C ASN A 791 161.82 19.05 -174.26
N LEU A 792 161.70 17.85 -173.67
CA LEU A 792 161.97 16.57 -174.34
C LEU A 792 160.70 15.80 -174.74
N ALA A 793 159.52 16.44 -174.63
CA ALA A 793 158.21 15.83 -174.87
C ALA A 793 157.82 15.64 -176.35
N THR A 794 158.71 15.06 -177.17
CA THR A 794 158.32 14.43 -178.45
C THR A 794 158.41 12.90 -178.34
N ARG A 795 157.50 12.18 -179.02
CA ARG A 795 157.23 10.72 -178.89
C ARG A 795 156.47 10.31 -177.61
N ARG A 796 155.14 10.38 -177.64
CA ARG A 796 154.24 9.73 -176.65
C ARG A 796 153.91 8.30 -177.06
N PRO A 797 154.05 7.33 -176.14
CA PRO A 797 153.11 6.19 -176.11
C PRO A 797 152.70 5.70 -174.70
N GLN A 798 151.49 5.16 -174.63
CA GLN A 798 151.00 4.13 -173.68
C GLN A 798 150.69 4.43 -172.19
N HIS A 799 149.73 3.63 -171.70
CA HIS A 799 149.27 3.38 -170.33
C HIS A 799 148.78 4.52 -169.41
N THR A 800 147.45 4.61 -169.32
CA THR A 800 146.67 5.27 -168.26
C THR A 800 146.49 4.38 -167.00
N PRO A 801 146.05 4.94 -165.85
CA PRO A 801 146.25 4.37 -164.50
C PRO A 801 144.93 3.81 -163.88
N PRO A 802 144.78 3.54 -162.55
CA PRO A 802 145.76 3.51 -161.44
C PRO A 802 145.73 2.24 -160.55
N PRO A 803 146.90 1.76 -160.05
CA PRO A 803 146.90 0.83 -158.91
C PRO A 803 147.98 1.07 -157.83
N SER A 804 147.51 1.15 -156.58
CA SER A 804 148.09 0.57 -155.34
C SER A 804 149.63 0.50 -155.09
N ARG A 805 150.07 0.91 -153.89
CA ARG A 805 150.47 -0.03 -152.79
C ARG A 805 151.07 0.67 -151.56
N LYS A 806 150.40 0.50 -150.40
CA LYS A 806 150.92 0.40 -149.01
C LYS A 806 149.70 0.11 -148.11
N SER A 807 149.48 -1.04 -147.47
CA SER A 807 150.29 -2.19 -146.99
C SER A 807 151.13 -1.92 -145.73
N GLY A 808 150.76 -2.56 -144.62
CA GLY A 808 151.34 -2.39 -143.27
C GLY A 808 150.22 -2.26 -142.21
N SER A 809 149.63 -3.29 -141.59
CA SER A 809 149.97 -4.70 -141.32
C SER A 809 150.58 -4.99 -139.93
N ARG A 810 149.69 -5.28 -138.96
CA ARG A 810 149.80 -6.21 -137.79
C ARG A 810 148.75 -5.82 -136.76
N ALA A 811 147.79 -6.64 -136.30
CA ALA A 811 147.49 -8.06 -136.45
C ALA A 811 148.31 -9.07 -135.60
N SER A 812 147.90 -9.24 -134.33
CA SER A 812 147.97 -10.45 -133.50
C SER A 812 146.99 -10.25 -132.32
N SER A 813 145.99 -11.09 -131.97
CA SER A 813 145.97 -12.56 -131.71
C SER A 813 146.85 -12.98 -130.52
N ARG A 814 146.43 -13.87 -129.59
CA ARG A 814 145.21 -14.72 -129.54
C ARG A 814 145.00 -15.37 -128.14
N ARG A 815 143.72 -15.60 -127.77
CA ARG A 815 143.19 -16.77 -126.98
C ARG A 815 143.61 -16.96 -125.51
N THR A 816 142.94 -17.96 -124.90
CA THR A 816 143.11 -18.61 -123.57
C THR A 816 142.74 -17.73 -122.35
N GLU A 817 142.13 -18.25 -121.27
CA GLU A 817 141.77 -19.65 -120.93
C GLU A 817 140.50 -19.76 -120.06
N ASP A 818 140.12 -20.99 -119.66
CA ASP A 818 138.98 -21.31 -118.80
C ASP A 818 139.17 -20.88 -117.32
N GLY A 819 138.06 -20.68 -116.60
CA GLY A 819 138.05 -20.35 -115.16
C GLY A 819 136.76 -20.78 -114.45
N ARG A 820 136.67 -22.04 -114.02
CA ARG A 820 135.45 -22.67 -113.48
C ARG A 820 135.66 -23.31 -112.10
N ALA A 821 135.12 -22.71 -111.03
CA ALA A 821 134.92 -23.31 -109.69
C ALA A 821 133.99 -22.39 -108.86
N SER A 822 132.90 -22.87 -108.24
CA SER A 822 132.82 -23.33 -106.82
C SER A 822 132.90 -22.20 -105.77
N ARG A 823 132.34 -22.27 -104.55
CA ARG A 823 131.34 -23.08 -103.79
C ARG A 823 131.50 -22.57 -102.32
N ILE A 824 130.54 -22.78 -101.40
CA ILE A 824 130.66 -22.49 -99.93
C ILE A 824 130.62 -20.96 -99.62
N SER A 825 130.12 -20.41 -98.49
CA SER A 825 129.04 -20.75 -97.53
C SER A 825 128.74 -19.50 -96.67
N GLN A 826 127.74 -19.59 -95.76
CA GLN A 826 127.58 -18.89 -94.45
C GLN A 826 128.64 -17.82 -94.08
N SER A 827 128.27 -16.62 -93.59
CA SER A 827 127.53 -16.42 -92.32
C SER A 827 127.24 -14.92 -92.05
N ALA A 828 126.45 -14.63 -91.00
CA ALA A 828 126.50 -13.48 -90.05
C ALA A 828 126.89 -12.05 -90.54
N LEU A 829 126.25 -10.94 -90.11
CA LEU A 829 125.27 -10.69 -89.03
C LEU A 829 124.66 -9.27 -89.20
N HIS A 830 123.37 -9.07 -88.85
CA HIS A 830 122.70 -7.79 -88.44
C HIS A 830 122.78 -6.52 -89.35
N SER A 831 121.84 -5.55 -89.33
CA SER A 831 120.74 -5.19 -88.40
C SER A 831 119.58 -4.41 -89.09
N LYS A 832 118.56 -4.01 -88.30
CA LYS A 832 117.53 -2.95 -88.51
C LYS A 832 116.42 -3.20 -89.57
N LEU A 833 115.24 -3.66 -89.12
CA LEU A 833 114.00 -2.86 -88.85
C LEU A 833 112.63 -3.49 -89.23
N GLN A 834 111.64 -3.20 -88.36
CA GLN A 834 110.16 -3.27 -88.45
C GLN A 834 109.38 -4.62 -88.39
N ASP A 835 108.74 -4.82 -87.22
CA ASP A 835 107.28 -4.90 -86.99
C ASP A 835 106.48 -6.20 -87.32
N VAL A 836 106.63 -7.16 -86.40
CA VAL A 836 105.55 -7.80 -85.57
C VAL A 836 104.09 -7.70 -86.05
N ASP A 837 103.44 -8.86 -86.29
CA ASP A 837 102.32 -9.35 -85.45
C ASP A 837 102.06 -10.87 -85.65
N ILE A 838 101.60 -11.62 -84.61
CA ILE A 838 101.55 -13.10 -84.63
C ILE A 838 100.29 -13.74 -83.98
N THR A 839 99.70 -14.72 -84.67
CA THR A 839 98.57 -15.59 -84.25
C THR A 839 98.99 -16.72 -83.28
N SER A 840 98.21 -17.19 -82.28
CA SER A 840 97.06 -18.14 -82.35
C SER A 840 96.84 -18.76 -80.93
N ALA A 841 95.62 -18.89 -80.36
CA ALA A 841 94.59 -19.98 -80.43
C ALA A 841 95.02 -21.37 -79.86
N PRO A 842 94.13 -22.31 -79.41
CA PRO A 842 92.69 -22.34 -79.01
C PRO A 842 92.48 -23.12 -77.64
N PRO A 843 91.44 -23.96 -77.29
CA PRO A 843 90.05 -24.24 -77.81
C PRO A 843 88.88 -24.47 -76.77
N SER A 844 87.67 -24.77 -77.30
CA SER A 844 86.45 -25.46 -76.70
C SER A 844 85.43 -24.62 -75.87
N ARG A 845 84.17 -24.40 -76.32
CA ARG A 845 82.90 -25.22 -76.45
C ARG A 845 82.06 -25.32 -75.14
N ILE A 846 80.76 -24.97 -75.09
CA ILE A 846 79.55 -25.80 -75.42
C ILE A 846 78.25 -24.94 -75.62
N ASN A 847 77.17 -25.52 -76.18
CA ASN A 847 75.86 -24.92 -76.58
C ASN A 847 74.78 -24.73 -75.47
N THR A 848 73.77 -23.85 -75.69
CA THR A 848 72.30 -24.18 -75.78
C THR A 848 71.36 -22.96 -76.09
N ARG A 849 70.06 -23.21 -76.39
CA ARG A 849 68.97 -22.29 -76.85
C ARG A 849 67.60 -23.07 -76.77
N PRO A 850 66.36 -22.54 -76.99
CA PRO A 850 65.76 -21.18 -77.03
C PRO A 850 64.71 -21.04 -75.84
N PRO A 851 63.34 -20.86 -75.90
CA PRO A 851 62.39 -20.23 -76.86
C PRO A 851 61.16 -19.40 -76.30
N THR A 852 60.84 -18.26 -76.95
CA THR A 852 59.49 -17.72 -77.32
C THR A 852 58.35 -17.29 -76.34
N ARG A 853 57.68 -16.17 -76.73
CA ARG A 853 56.24 -15.78 -76.56
C ARG A 853 55.71 -15.42 -75.15
N ALA A 854 54.66 -14.59 -74.96
CA ALA A 854 53.90 -13.65 -75.83
C ALA A 854 53.02 -12.68 -74.98
N ASP A 855 52.39 -11.69 -75.63
CA ASP A 855 51.10 -11.03 -75.25
C ASP A 855 51.06 -10.13 -73.98
N SER A 856 50.09 -9.21 -73.77
CA SER A 856 49.22 -8.39 -74.67
C SER A 856 48.39 -7.39 -73.83
N LYS A 857 47.99 -6.22 -74.38
CA LYS A 857 46.86 -5.34 -73.93
C LYS A 857 47.04 -4.63 -72.55
N MET A 858 46.34 -3.55 -72.17
CA MET A 858 45.25 -2.71 -72.75
C MET A 858 45.31 -1.24 -72.21
N ALA A 859 44.51 -0.34 -72.83
CA ALA A 859 43.93 0.96 -72.39
C ALA A 859 44.47 1.71 -71.13
N LYS A 860 44.76 3.02 -71.16
CA LYS A 860 43.91 4.22 -71.40
C LYS A 860 42.73 4.44 -70.42
N THR A 861 42.86 5.43 -69.51
CA THR A 861 41.95 6.58 -69.19
C THR A 861 42.56 7.36 -67.98
N VAL A 862 42.59 8.71 -67.85
CA VAL A 862 41.51 9.75 -67.88
C VAL A 862 40.61 9.60 -66.63
N THR A 863 40.43 10.56 -65.70
CA THR A 863 40.71 12.02 -65.64
C THR A 863 40.61 12.60 -64.19
N ILE A 864 41.22 13.78 -63.97
CA ILE A 864 40.83 14.96 -63.11
C ILE A 864 40.27 14.73 -61.68
N VAL A 865 40.71 15.56 -60.70
CA VAL A 865 39.90 16.37 -59.74
C VAL A 865 40.75 16.75 -58.51
N ASP A 866 41.10 18.04 -58.48
CA ASP A 866 41.15 19.02 -57.38
C ASP A 866 42.01 18.85 -56.11
N GLU A 867 42.45 20.03 -55.65
CA GLU A 867 43.17 20.34 -54.42
C GLU A 867 42.21 20.35 -53.19
N PRO A 868 42.73 20.16 -51.97
CA PRO A 868 42.09 20.65 -50.76
C PRO A 868 42.72 21.97 -50.28
N GLU A 869 41.87 22.93 -49.93
CA GLU A 869 42.21 24.29 -49.50
C GLU A 869 43.22 24.35 -48.33
N VAL A 870 44.15 25.31 -48.40
CA VAL A 870 44.88 25.79 -47.22
C VAL A 870 43.92 26.55 -46.31
N LYS A 871 43.89 26.21 -45.02
CA LYS A 871 43.29 27.05 -43.98
C LYS A 871 44.38 27.76 -43.18
N GLU A 872 44.47 29.07 -43.36
CA GLU A 872 45.18 29.95 -42.42
C GLU A 872 44.28 30.28 -41.20
N SER A 873 44.85 30.99 -40.24
CA SER A 873 44.20 31.50 -39.02
C SER A 873 44.74 32.89 -38.68
#